data_AF-A0A7K0LRB9-F1
#
_entry.id   AF-A0A7K0LRB9-F1
#
_cell.length_a   1.000
_cell.length_b   1.000
_cell.length_c   1.000
_cell.angle_alpha   90.00
_cell.angle_beta   90.00
_cell.angle_gamma   90.00
#
_symmetry.space_group_name_H-M   'P 1'
#
loop_
_entity.id
_entity.type
_entity.pdbx_description
1 polymer ?
#
loop_
_entity_poly.entity_id
_entity_poly.type
_entity_poly.pdbx_seq_one_letter_code
_entity_poly.pdbx_strand_id
1 'polypeptide(L)'
;TTRTAGGDDKPLAGLRAVVFAQPNFLGGSRSQYLPADPDRGSLSASWSGRPATFSGQAAGVWNPDDSDDAAGHADGWRFLLTASGGSDAELVVGGNLCAENVPCTVSGLPTGPKAVRVQLRRAGTSGWFQVTAAPVGRPLVVLPSTEVGPGYGLTTVAGSNDDLPGAPAAGAQTLYKYADPASSIPSSTVTPGGLATALAHEAGATGNNDWGRLTSTTTPGGRVSATAYWDDNVDATLPAPCGGGTQRQSGQVRSVTLVDGRVVQSWFDLRGQERATVITGDGLSQTYCTTYFADGAVATTGVFDTAGDLIESSATTRVSPLTTSLLVTHGPAAPVNPGTSVTTTSTVDLRGRDVSSTDAAGSTTTAEYDVLGNVTSRTTTPPAGSGSPALVVASTYRAEDGRLSTVSVNGVIAATVLYDPTSGRVSRITYPNGIRTGYSWQPNGPLGSVAVVTGIADLGTVTERRTVSAFGRVESSVARTSGMLAFSEQRGYQYDAAGRLASAVISTTNGSAPAAASFAYGYGAQNAGCPTGYAGAGKDGLRTSGRVNGTAYVVCHDSLGRLSSTTSPLVTGGGDPASATHDGLGRLLTLGGARPLSLTWGVGGSVAVIDESDAGGGHSVTTTLDEYGGEILDQTVLSDAGTDTVRLSGPFRLRLTSGEVTGTASLQYGLPGGATVTLTTGSEATLSLPGVDGSALVTLPVPSLGAGTAAAASIAGRFGPYGEPLADIPTDTGSALPAYTWKASARQQTMAGTSSITLLPARAYSPLIGEFLSPDPVLDAASNLYAYTDGDPVNQSDPTGGSSDDSSLTIVTGVLSAAGLFGSMWGGYAIGRYKELARFAGWGASVAGALMAGVNASLAAKSQNADNGATVAIGLAAAAGSGVASYGSYRFGVNRGRVVRNARAAQLGRDRQAQNSLKQQTKVQKFTRRGLEATERVKTEGYMGAVTNDRNVKAMVQSKYEPNVVIREEPLSTRYSSGIDGSRRGSGSVSDDLDNLSMMQGGSFVGSE
;
A
#
# COMPACT_ATOMS: atom_id res chain seq x y z
N THR A 1 23.10 -11.38 26.57
CA THR A 1 21.79 -11.98 26.25
C THR A 1 21.70 -13.37 26.82
N THR A 2 20.58 -13.73 27.43
CA THR A 2 20.32 -15.06 28.01
C THR A 2 19.33 -15.86 27.15
N ARG A 3 19.22 -17.16 27.45
CA ARG A 3 18.17 -18.07 27.01
C ARG A 3 17.72 -18.89 28.21
N THR A 4 16.42 -18.94 28.45
CA THR A 4 15.82 -19.86 29.42
C THR A 4 15.92 -21.31 28.91
N ALA A 5 16.48 -22.21 29.71
CA ALA A 5 16.70 -23.61 29.33
C ALA A 5 16.56 -24.54 30.56
N GLY A 6 15.41 -25.22 30.66
CA GLY A 6 15.04 -26.06 31.80
C GLY A 6 14.44 -25.31 33.00
N GLY A 7 14.21 -23.99 32.86
CA GLY A 7 13.76 -23.09 33.92
C GLY A 7 14.77 -21.98 34.22
N ASP A 8 16.07 -22.27 34.10
CA ASP A 8 17.12 -21.28 34.37
C ASP A 8 17.49 -20.47 33.12
N ASP A 9 17.79 -19.18 33.33
CA ASP A 9 18.34 -18.29 32.31
C ASP A 9 19.86 -18.46 32.19
N LYS A 10 20.34 -18.87 31.01
CA LYS A 10 21.76 -19.19 30.75
C LYS A 10 22.32 -18.24 29.69
N PRO A 11 23.58 -17.74 29.81
CA PRO A 11 24.17 -16.84 28.83
C PRO A 11 24.33 -17.52 27.47
N LEU A 12 24.10 -16.77 26.40
CA LEU A 12 24.27 -17.25 25.01
C LEU A 12 25.75 -17.24 24.59
N ALA A 13 26.51 -18.25 25.02
CA ALA A 13 27.87 -18.54 24.55
C ALA A 13 27.87 -19.66 23.49
N GLY A 14 28.18 -19.33 22.23
CA GLY A 14 28.14 -20.28 21.11
C GLY A 14 27.73 -19.65 19.78
N LEU A 15 27.12 -20.44 18.90
CA LEU A 15 26.89 -20.10 17.48
C LEU A 15 25.43 -20.27 17.03
N ARG A 16 24.98 -19.37 16.16
CA ARG A 16 23.73 -19.52 15.38
C ARG A 16 23.98 -20.48 14.23
N ALA A 17 23.28 -21.60 14.13
CA ALA A 17 23.46 -22.52 13.02
C ALA A 17 22.20 -22.73 12.19
N VAL A 18 22.37 -22.88 10.87
CA VAL A 18 21.35 -23.44 9.97
C VAL A 18 21.84 -24.82 9.52
N VAL A 19 21.12 -25.88 9.88
CA VAL A 19 21.42 -27.25 9.49
C VAL A 19 20.42 -27.73 8.44
N PHE A 20 20.91 -28.46 7.44
CA PHE A 20 20.16 -29.07 6.35
C PHE A 20 20.16 -30.59 6.51
N ALA A 21 19.03 -31.24 6.24
CA ALA A 21 18.80 -32.67 6.49
C ALA A 21 19.66 -33.62 5.63
N GLN A 22 20.42 -33.11 4.65
CA GLN A 22 21.34 -33.86 3.80
C GLN A 22 22.68 -33.09 3.65
N PRO A 23 23.75 -33.74 3.16
CA PRO A 23 25.00 -33.05 2.80
C PRO A 23 24.83 -31.97 1.72
N ASN A 24 25.85 -31.11 1.55
CA ASN A 24 25.91 -30.04 0.54
C ASN A 24 24.75 -29.03 0.58
N PHE A 25 24.23 -28.73 1.76
CA PHE A 25 23.12 -27.80 2.03
C PHE A 25 21.80 -28.19 1.35
N LEU A 26 21.54 -29.50 1.23
CA LEU A 26 20.36 -30.07 0.57
C LEU A 26 19.29 -30.57 1.57
N GLY A 27 18.05 -30.64 1.09
CA GLY A 27 16.90 -31.07 1.88
C GLY A 27 16.29 -29.93 2.73
N GLY A 28 15.39 -30.29 3.65
CA GLY A 28 14.80 -29.34 4.58
C GLY A 28 15.85 -28.81 5.56
N SER A 29 15.84 -27.50 5.84
CA SER A 29 16.71 -26.89 6.84
C SER A 29 16.03 -26.71 8.20
N ARG A 30 16.80 -26.40 9.24
CA ARG A 30 16.34 -25.91 10.54
C ARG A 30 17.38 -24.96 11.12
N SER A 31 16.93 -23.81 11.61
CA SER A 31 17.76 -22.92 12.42
C SER A 31 17.83 -23.47 13.85
N GLN A 32 19.02 -23.55 14.42
CA GLN A 32 19.31 -24.14 15.73
C GLN A 32 20.38 -23.32 16.45
N TYR A 33 20.37 -23.34 17.78
CA TYR A 33 21.52 -22.89 18.57
C TYR A 33 22.51 -24.04 18.68
N LEU A 34 23.78 -23.78 18.40
CA LEU A 34 24.88 -24.65 18.82
C LEU A 34 25.55 -23.97 20.02
N PRO A 35 25.41 -24.51 21.24
CA PRO A 35 26.17 -24.01 22.37
C PRO A 35 27.66 -24.26 22.14
N ALA A 36 28.50 -23.38 22.69
CA ALA A 36 29.92 -23.67 22.85
C ALA A 36 30.09 -24.98 23.63
N ASP A 37 30.98 -25.86 23.16
CA ASP A 37 31.30 -27.11 23.84
C ASP A 37 32.21 -26.81 25.05
N PRO A 38 31.81 -27.20 26.29
CA PRO A 38 32.54 -26.81 27.51
C PRO A 38 34.01 -27.21 27.52
N ASP A 39 34.37 -28.31 26.87
CA ASP A 39 35.74 -28.83 26.84
C ASP A 39 36.57 -28.22 25.69
N ARG A 40 35.95 -27.39 24.82
CA ARG A 40 36.53 -26.95 23.53
C ARG A 40 36.46 -25.44 23.27
N GLY A 41 35.89 -24.64 24.19
CA GLY A 41 35.92 -23.17 24.12
C GLY A 41 34.81 -22.54 23.28
N SER A 42 34.80 -21.20 23.16
CA SER A 42 33.68 -20.44 22.58
C SER A 42 33.41 -20.73 21.11
N LEU A 43 34.44 -20.74 20.26
CA LEU A 43 34.31 -20.96 18.82
C LEU A 43 34.30 -22.46 18.47
N SER A 44 33.42 -23.21 19.14
CA SER A 44 33.27 -24.66 19.01
C SER A 44 31.80 -25.07 18.98
N ALA A 45 31.54 -26.32 18.62
CA ALA A 45 30.25 -26.97 18.83
C ALA A 45 30.39 -28.49 18.77
N SER A 46 29.57 -29.21 19.52
CA SER A 46 29.40 -30.66 19.41
C SER A 46 27.95 -31.06 19.14
N TRP A 47 27.77 -32.27 18.60
CA TRP A 47 26.48 -32.87 18.32
C TRP A 47 26.54 -34.39 18.47
N SER A 48 25.41 -34.98 18.84
CA SER A 48 25.25 -36.43 18.97
C SER A 48 23.84 -36.86 18.57
N GLY A 49 23.68 -38.14 18.22
CA GLY A 49 22.37 -38.76 18.04
C GLY A 49 21.54 -38.25 16.85
N ARG A 50 22.14 -37.57 15.86
CA ARG A 50 21.41 -37.16 14.65
C ARG A 50 21.05 -38.38 13.80
N PRO A 51 19.86 -38.42 13.15
CA PRO A 51 19.37 -39.62 12.47
C PRO A 51 20.08 -39.96 11.15
N ALA A 52 20.80 -39.01 10.56
CA ALA A 52 21.52 -39.17 9.30
C ALA A 52 22.70 -38.19 9.19
N THR A 53 23.55 -38.35 8.17
CA THR A 53 24.57 -37.35 7.81
C THR A 53 23.91 -36.07 7.32
N PHE A 54 24.36 -34.92 7.84
CA PHE A 54 23.78 -33.61 7.58
C PHE A 54 24.81 -32.64 6.97
N SER A 55 24.41 -31.40 6.74
CA SER A 55 25.31 -30.25 6.52
C SER A 55 24.77 -29.02 7.23
N GLY A 56 25.57 -27.97 7.40
CA GLY A 56 25.09 -26.73 8.01
C GLY A 56 26.11 -25.61 8.04
N GLN A 57 25.66 -24.41 8.39
CA GLN A 57 26.53 -23.24 8.59
C GLN A 57 26.25 -22.66 9.96
N ALA A 58 27.27 -22.61 10.81
CA ALA A 58 27.26 -22.01 12.14
C ALA A 58 27.97 -20.65 12.09
N ALA A 59 27.38 -19.60 12.68
CA ALA A 59 27.87 -18.23 12.61
C ALA A 59 27.81 -17.51 13.96
N GLY A 60 28.80 -16.66 14.20
CA GLY A 60 29.01 -15.94 15.45
C GLY A 60 29.55 -14.53 15.22
N VAL A 61 29.53 -13.76 16.29
CA VAL A 61 30.34 -12.55 16.44
C VAL A 61 31.37 -12.86 17.51
N TRP A 62 32.64 -12.85 17.13
CA TRP A 62 33.77 -13.04 18.04
C TRP A 62 34.37 -11.69 18.39
N ASN A 63 34.50 -11.39 19.67
CA ASN A 63 35.14 -10.19 20.18
C ASN A 63 36.31 -10.62 21.08
N PRO A 64 37.57 -10.57 20.60
CA PRO A 64 38.74 -10.89 21.42
C PRO A 64 38.92 -9.88 22.57
N ASP A 65 39.85 -10.15 23.48
CA ASP A 65 40.32 -9.11 24.41
C ASP A 65 41.10 -8.00 23.67
N ASP A 66 41.07 -6.78 24.23
CA ASP A 66 41.66 -5.59 23.60
C ASP A 66 43.16 -5.73 23.27
N SER A 67 43.90 -6.60 23.98
CA SER A 67 45.35 -6.75 23.82
C SER A 67 45.73 -7.75 22.73
N ASP A 68 45.00 -8.86 22.59
CA ASP A 68 45.11 -9.77 21.47
C ASP A 68 44.46 -9.17 20.20
N ASP A 69 43.40 -8.36 20.34
CA ASP A 69 42.79 -7.65 19.21
C ASP A 69 43.70 -6.58 18.60
N ALA A 70 44.33 -5.74 19.43
CA ALA A 70 45.32 -4.77 18.95
C ALA A 70 46.52 -5.45 18.28
N ALA A 71 47.03 -6.54 18.86
CA ALA A 71 48.15 -7.30 18.30
C ALA A 71 47.75 -7.99 16.98
N GLY A 72 46.60 -8.67 16.93
CA GLY A 72 46.11 -9.36 15.74
C GLY A 72 45.63 -8.42 14.62
N HIS A 73 45.30 -7.17 14.93
CA HIS A 73 45.10 -6.12 13.93
C HIS A 73 46.43 -5.70 13.28
N ALA A 74 47.48 -5.51 14.08
CA ALA A 74 48.80 -5.04 13.61
C ALA A 74 49.59 -6.14 12.88
N ASP A 75 49.78 -7.29 13.52
CA ASP A 75 50.63 -8.39 13.03
C ASP A 75 49.85 -9.46 12.24
N GLY A 76 48.52 -9.41 12.29
CA GLY A 76 47.62 -10.41 11.71
C GLY A 76 47.24 -11.53 12.70
N TRP A 77 46.22 -12.29 12.33
CA TRP A 77 45.66 -13.38 13.13
C TRP A 77 46.00 -14.75 12.54
N ARG A 78 46.23 -15.74 13.40
CA ARG A 78 46.34 -17.16 13.05
C ARG A 78 45.11 -17.89 13.56
N PHE A 79 44.56 -18.80 12.76
CA PHE A 79 43.48 -19.70 13.18
C PHE A 79 43.79 -21.15 12.80
N LEU A 80 43.28 -22.09 13.58
CA LEU A 80 43.23 -23.51 13.25
C LEU A 80 41.85 -24.07 13.61
N LEU A 81 41.11 -24.49 12.59
CA LEU A 81 39.88 -25.27 12.70
C LEU A 81 40.23 -26.75 12.80
N THR A 82 39.73 -27.46 13.80
CA THR A 82 39.76 -28.92 13.90
C THR A 82 38.33 -29.46 13.99
N ALA A 83 38.07 -30.64 13.44
CA ALA A 83 36.76 -31.29 13.54
C ALA A 83 36.85 -32.82 13.64
N SER A 84 35.71 -33.46 13.85
CA SER A 84 35.59 -34.92 13.99
C SER A 84 34.29 -35.45 13.36
N GLY A 85 34.06 -36.76 13.47
CA GLY A 85 32.81 -37.39 13.03
C GLY A 85 32.65 -37.48 11.49
N GLY A 86 33.75 -37.45 10.74
CA GLY A 86 33.70 -37.43 9.27
C GLY A 86 33.10 -36.12 8.72
N SER A 87 33.50 -35.01 9.33
CA SER A 87 33.14 -33.67 8.86
C SER A 87 33.89 -33.30 7.57
N ASP A 88 33.35 -32.31 6.86
CA ASP A 88 33.98 -31.56 5.78
C ASP A 88 33.80 -30.09 6.15
N ALA A 89 34.73 -29.57 6.97
CA ALA A 89 34.58 -28.30 7.66
C ALA A 89 35.47 -27.17 7.12
N GLU A 90 34.89 -25.97 6.98
CA GLU A 90 35.55 -24.76 6.49
C GLU A 90 35.25 -23.59 7.44
N LEU A 91 36.26 -22.86 7.89
CA LEU A 91 36.11 -21.63 8.68
C LEU A 91 36.19 -20.41 7.75
N VAL A 92 35.33 -19.42 7.98
CA VAL A 92 35.34 -18.12 7.32
C VAL A 92 35.45 -17.01 8.38
N VAL A 93 36.47 -16.17 8.28
CA VAL A 93 36.68 -15.00 9.16
C VAL A 93 36.92 -13.75 8.31
N GLY A 94 36.06 -12.74 8.45
CA GLY A 94 36.19 -11.49 7.68
C GLY A 94 36.20 -11.68 6.15
N GLY A 95 35.58 -12.76 5.66
CA GLY A 95 35.59 -13.14 4.24
C GLY A 95 36.72 -14.08 3.80
N ASN A 96 37.74 -14.29 4.64
CA ASN A 96 38.85 -15.20 4.35
C ASN A 96 38.51 -16.64 4.72
N LEU A 97 38.89 -17.61 3.88
CA LEU A 97 38.57 -19.04 4.03
C LEU A 97 39.76 -19.82 4.62
N CYS A 98 39.49 -20.69 5.59
CA CYS A 98 40.44 -21.55 6.28
C CYS A 98 39.94 -23.01 6.26
N ALA A 99 40.77 -23.93 5.79
CA ALA A 99 40.42 -25.35 5.66
C ALA A 99 40.58 -26.12 6.99
N GLU A 100 39.88 -27.25 7.11
CA GLU A 100 40.01 -28.14 8.27
C GLU A 100 41.45 -28.64 8.47
N ASN A 101 41.90 -28.65 9.73
CA ASN A 101 43.19 -29.14 10.20
C ASN A 101 44.44 -28.46 9.59
N VAL A 102 44.26 -27.33 8.88
CA VAL A 102 45.34 -26.51 8.31
C VAL A 102 45.37 -25.15 9.01
N PRO A 103 46.48 -24.76 9.66
CA PRO A 103 46.62 -23.42 10.22
C PRO A 103 46.60 -22.35 9.12
N CYS A 104 45.65 -21.43 9.16
CA CYS A 104 45.59 -20.27 8.27
C CYS A 104 46.09 -19.01 8.98
N THR A 105 46.51 -18.01 8.18
CA THR A 105 46.85 -16.67 8.68
C THR A 105 46.01 -15.65 7.91
N VAL A 106 45.41 -14.69 8.62
CA VAL A 106 44.50 -13.68 8.08
C VAL A 106 44.98 -12.31 8.57
N SER A 107 45.41 -11.46 7.65
CA SER A 107 45.83 -10.08 7.90
C SER A 107 44.70 -9.08 7.57
N GLY A 108 44.83 -7.84 8.07
CA GLY A 108 43.91 -6.75 7.72
C GLY A 108 42.50 -6.84 8.33
N LEU A 109 42.28 -7.69 9.33
CA LEU A 109 41.03 -7.67 10.10
C LEU A 109 41.00 -6.38 10.96
N PRO A 110 39.91 -5.58 10.93
CA PRO A 110 39.79 -4.37 11.75
C PRO A 110 39.64 -4.72 13.24
N THR A 111 40.00 -3.82 14.14
CA THR A 111 39.75 -3.96 15.58
C THR A 111 38.25 -4.06 15.90
N GLY A 112 37.92 -4.66 17.05
CA GLY A 112 36.55 -4.88 17.52
C GLY A 112 35.88 -6.16 17.00
N PRO A 113 34.53 -6.25 17.04
CA PRO A 113 33.81 -7.49 16.78
C PRO A 113 33.99 -8.06 15.35
N LYS A 114 34.45 -9.31 15.25
CA LYS A 114 34.69 -10.05 14.01
C LYS A 114 33.49 -10.94 13.65
N ALA A 115 33.06 -10.93 12.40
CA ALA A 115 32.11 -11.92 11.87
C ALA A 115 32.84 -13.25 11.59
N VAL A 116 32.38 -14.34 12.21
CA VAL A 116 32.94 -15.70 12.07
C VAL A 116 31.88 -16.69 11.62
N ARG A 117 32.23 -17.65 10.74
CA ARG A 117 31.33 -18.71 10.28
C ARG A 117 32.08 -20.03 10.06
N VAL A 118 31.64 -21.11 10.68
CA VAL A 118 32.06 -22.48 10.34
C VAL A 118 30.99 -23.12 9.45
N GLN A 119 31.38 -23.58 8.27
CA GLN A 119 30.56 -24.37 7.36
C GLN A 119 30.90 -25.85 7.52
N LEU A 120 29.89 -26.70 7.60
CA LEU A 120 29.98 -28.15 7.60
C LEU A 120 29.28 -28.64 6.34
N ARG A 121 30.04 -28.88 5.26
CA ARG A 121 29.51 -29.34 3.96
C ARG A 121 28.99 -30.77 4.04
N ARG A 122 29.56 -31.55 4.96
CA ARG A 122 29.10 -32.86 5.43
C ARG A 122 29.45 -32.98 6.92
N ALA A 123 28.64 -33.71 7.67
CA ALA A 123 28.92 -34.12 9.05
C ALA A 123 28.22 -35.44 9.40
N GLY A 124 28.86 -36.25 10.26
CA GLY A 124 28.31 -37.51 10.77
C GLY A 124 27.21 -37.34 11.82
N THR A 125 26.62 -38.46 12.24
CA THR A 125 25.51 -38.50 13.21
C THR A 125 25.90 -37.99 14.61
N SER A 126 27.17 -38.12 14.97
CA SER A 126 27.83 -37.50 16.12
C SER A 126 29.19 -36.93 15.70
N GLY A 127 29.63 -35.84 16.34
CA GLY A 127 30.88 -35.15 16.01
C GLY A 127 31.03 -33.82 16.75
N TRP A 128 32.11 -33.11 16.46
CA TRP A 128 32.38 -31.77 16.97
C TRP A 128 33.30 -30.98 16.03
N PHE A 129 33.33 -29.66 16.17
CA PHE A 129 34.41 -28.79 15.67
C PHE A 129 34.89 -27.81 16.75
N GLN A 130 36.12 -27.34 16.61
CA GLN A 130 36.76 -26.36 17.47
C GLN A 130 37.61 -25.43 16.60
N VAL A 131 37.62 -24.14 16.92
CA VAL A 131 38.61 -23.19 16.39
C VAL A 131 39.50 -22.72 17.54
N THR A 132 40.80 -22.78 17.30
CA THR A 132 41.82 -22.09 18.11
C THR A 132 42.33 -20.89 17.33
N ALA A 133 42.69 -19.82 18.03
CA ALA A 133 43.24 -18.60 17.42
C ALA A 133 44.34 -17.98 18.29
N ALA A 134 45.13 -17.11 17.68
CA ALA A 134 46.08 -16.20 18.35
C ALA A 134 46.63 -15.17 17.36
N PRO A 135 47.11 -13.99 17.79
CA PRO A 135 47.93 -13.11 16.98
C PRO A 135 49.16 -13.83 16.40
N VAL A 136 49.68 -13.33 15.27
CA VAL A 136 50.95 -13.80 14.71
C VAL A 136 52.07 -13.65 15.77
N GLY A 137 52.96 -14.64 15.85
CA GLY A 137 53.98 -14.73 16.89
C GLY A 137 53.52 -15.34 18.23
N ARG A 138 52.22 -15.37 18.54
CA ARG A 138 51.68 -16.03 19.75
C ARG A 138 51.32 -17.52 19.48
N PRO A 139 51.32 -18.40 20.51
CA PRO A 139 50.83 -19.76 20.38
C PRO A 139 49.31 -19.79 20.22
N LEU A 140 48.77 -20.69 19.39
CA LEU A 140 47.32 -20.86 19.23
C LEU A 140 46.69 -21.33 20.55
N VAL A 141 45.63 -20.65 20.99
CA VAL A 141 44.90 -20.96 22.23
C VAL A 141 43.43 -21.28 21.96
N VAL A 142 42.81 -21.97 22.92
CA VAL A 142 41.36 -22.21 22.95
C VAL A 142 40.67 -20.92 23.40
N LEU A 143 39.78 -20.40 22.55
CA LEU A 143 39.12 -19.12 22.82
C LEU A 143 38.18 -19.20 24.05
N PRO A 144 38.28 -18.28 25.03
CA PRO A 144 37.39 -18.21 26.20
C PRO A 144 35.90 -18.19 25.82
N SER A 145 35.08 -18.89 26.60
CA SER A 145 33.63 -19.04 26.38
C SER A 145 32.87 -17.71 26.27
N THR A 146 33.41 -16.65 26.85
CA THR A 146 32.86 -15.28 26.86
C THR A 146 33.02 -14.49 25.56
N GLU A 147 33.96 -14.88 24.68
CA GLU A 147 34.32 -14.06 23.51
C GLU A 147 33.44 -14.26 22.26
N VAL A 148 32.67 -15.34 22.16
CA VAL A 148 31.78 -15.57 21.00
C VAL A 148 30.32 -15.55 21.41
N GLY A 149 29.65 -14.46 21.01
CA GLY A 149 28.20 -14.40 20.97
C GLY A 149 27.66 -15.01 19.67
N PRO A 150 26.53 -15.75 19.70
CA PRO A 150 25.89 -16.19 18.48
C PRO A 150 25.39 -14.98 17.68
N GLY A 151 25.69 -14.96 16.37
CA GLY A 151 25.42 -13.83 15.48
C GLY A 151 23.95 -13.71 15.10
N TYR A 152 23.09 -13.46 16.10
CA TYR A 152 21.64 -13.35 15.92
C TYR A 152 21.22 -11.98 15.39
N GLY A 153 21.84 -10.89 15.86
CA GLY A 153 21.50 -9.53 15.43
C GLY A 153 20.06 -9.11 15.72
N LEU A 154 19.41 -9.74 16.71
CA LEU A 154 18.00 -9.52 17.03
C LEU A 154 17.84 -8.34 17.98
N THR A 155 17.06 -7.34 17.56
CA THR A 155 16.59 -6.25 18.41
C THR A 155 15.69 -6.80 19.50
N THR A 156 16.17 -6.88 20.74
CA THR A 156 15.35 -7.26 21.91
C THR A 156 14.71 -6.05 22.60
N VAL A 157 15.24 -4.84 22.36
CA VAL A 157 14.73 -3.55 22.83
C VAL A 157 14.91 -2.54 21.71
N ALA A 158 13.86 -1.80 21.38
CA ALA A 158 13.93 -0.54 20.65
C ALA A 158 13.51 0.58 21.61
N GLY A 159 14.44 1.45 21.98
CA GLY A 159 14.14 2.61 22.80
C GLY A 159 13.64 3.78 21.97
N SER A 160 12.58 4.43 22.41
CA SER A 160 12.30 5.82 22.08
C SER A 160 12.71 6.69 23.27
N ASN A 161 13.40 7.79 22.99
CA ASN A 161 13.80 8.77 23.99
C ASN A 161 12.69 9.81 24.29
N ASP A 162 11.47 9.56 23.77
CA ASP A 162 10.29 10.42 23.92
C ASP A 162 9.71 10.32 25.35
N ASP A 163 9.64 11.46 26.05
CA ASP A 163 9.26 11.57 27.46
C ASP A 163 7.74 11.45 27.67
N LEU A 164 7.22 10.22 27.66
CA LEU A 164 5.82 9.95 28.00
C LEU A 164 5.55 10.09 29.50
N PRO A 165 4.47 10.78 29.93
CA PRO A 165 4.08 10.88 31.34
C PRO A 165 3.89 9.52 31.99
N GLY A 166 4.71 9.22 33.00
CA GLY A 166 4.68 7.94 33.73
C GLY A 166 5.49 6.81 33.09
N ALA A 167 6.25 7.05 32.01
CA ALA A 167 7.29 6.15 31.57
C ALA A 167 8.40 6.00 32.64
N PRO A 168 9.07 4.84 32.75
CA PRO A 168 10.26 4.70 33.58
C PRO A 168 11.39 5.59 33.05
N ALA A 169 12.35 5.94 33.92
CA ALA A 169 13.48 6.83 33.62
C ALA A 169 14.52 6.28 32.60
N ALA A 170 14.12 5.32 31.76
CA ALA A 170 14.87 4.76 30.64
C ALA A 170 14.14 4.95 29.28
N GLY A 171 13.16 5.86 29.22
CA GLY A 171 12.40 6.22 28.02
C GLY A 171 11.24 5.27 27.69
N ALA A 172 10.52 5.61 26.62
CA ALA A 172 9.42 4.82 26.09
C ALA A 172 9.96 3.66 25.23
N GLN A 173 10.06 2.45 25.81
CA GLN A 173 10.68 1.30 25.15
C GLN A 173 9.66 0.32 24.53
N THR A 174 10.01 -0.24 23.37
CA THR A 174 9.38 -1.45 22.82
C THR A 174 10.30 -2.65 23.04
N LEU A 175 9.81 -3.68 23.72
CA LEU A 175 10.53 -4.92 24.01
C LEU A 175 10.11 -6.02 23.05
N TYR A 176 11.07 -6.79 22.53
CA TYR A 176 10.83 -7.93 21.63
C TYR A 176 11.32 -9.22 22.29
N LYS A 177 10.44 -10.22 22.38
CA LYS A 177 10.73 -11.57 22.86
C LYS A 177 10.70 -12.55 21.69
N TYR A 178 11.51 -13.60 21.77
CA TYR A 178 11.66 -14.63 20.73
C TYR A 178 11.45 -16.02 21.35
N ALA A 179 10.80 -16.93 20.62
CA ALA A 179 10.53 -18.29 21.11
C ALA A 179 11.82 -19.13 21.27
N ASP A 180 12.75 -18.96 20.33
CA ASP A 180 14.15 -19.35 20.45
C ASP A 180 14.97 -18.32 19.66
N PRO A 181 16.01 -17.67 20.23
CA PRO A 181 16.93 -16.83 19.46
C PRO A 181 17.42 -17.50 18.17
N ALA A 182 17.57 -18.84 18.19
CA ALA A 182 17.91 -19.67 17.03
C ALA A 182 16.96 -19.52 15.84
N SER A 183 15.65 -19.51 16.08
CA SER A 183 14.65 -19.43 15.01
C SER A 183 14.54 -18.02 14.44
N SER A 184 14.87 -17.00 15.24
CA SER A 184 14.64 -15.58 14.95
C SER A 184 13.15 -15.23 14.81
N ILE A 185 12.26 -16.10 15.30
CA ILE A 185 10.80 -15.93 15.29
C ILE A 185 10.37 -15.20 16.57
N PRO A 186 9.75 -14.01 16.47
CA PRO A 186 9.25 -13.29 17.64
C PRO A 186 8.06 -14.03 18.26
N SER A 187 7.99 -14.03 19.59
CA SER A 187 6.90 -14.63 20.38
C SER A 187 6.05 -13.61 21.12
N SER A 188 6.56 -12.39 21.33
CA SER A 188 5.80 -11.26 21.86
C SER A 188 6.50 -9.94 21.59
N THR A 189 5.72 -8.88 21.40
CA THR A 189 6.15 -7.48 21.46
C THR A 189 5.46 -6.80 22.63
N VAL A 190 6.16 -5.91 23.34
CA VAL A 190 5.58 -5.09 24.40
C VAL A 190 5.92 -3.63 24.13
N THR A 191 4.94 -2.83 23.74
CA THR A 191 5.10 -1.40 23.45
C THR A 191 4.98 -0.55 24.73
N PRO A 192 5.23 0.78 24.68
CA PRO A 192 5.01 1.68 25.82
C PRO A 192 3.62 1.50 26.46
N GLY A 193 3.52 1.84 27.75
CA GLY A 193 2.33 1.53 28.57
C GLY A 193 2.20 0.05 28.94
N GLY A 194 3.14 -0.81 28.54
CA GLY A 194 3.12 -2.24 28.85
C GLY A 194 2.09 -3.03 28.04
N LEU A 195 1.78 -2.56 26.83
CA LEU A 195 0.82 -3.20 25.94
C LEU A 195 1.50 -4.39 25.22
N ALA A 196 1.16 -5.61 25.64
CA ALA A 196 1.85 -6.84 25.23
C ALA A 196 1.05 -7.62 24.18
N THR A 197 1.51 -7.59 22.92
CA THR A 197 1.04 -8.49 21.86
C THR A 197 1.82 -9.80 21.94
N ALA A 198 1.16 -10.95 21.75
CA ALA A 198 1.80 -12.27 21.70
C ALA A 198 1.60 -12.91 20.33
N LEU A 199 2.57 -13.73 19.89
CA LEU A 199 2.63 -14.32 18.55
C LEU A 199 2.87 -15.83 18.64
N ALA A 200 1.87 -16.64 18.29
CA ALA A 200 2.01 -18.09 18.16
C ALA A 200 2.38 -18.47 16.73
N HIS A 201 3.16 -19.55 16.59
CA HIS A 201 3.63 -20.05 15.31
C HIS A 201 3.49 -21.57 15.24
N GLU A 202 3.62 -22.15 14.04
CA GLU A 202 3.59 -23.60 13.83
C GLU A 202 4.63 -24.33 14.68
N ALA A 203 4.22 -25.42 15.33
CA ALA A 203 5.07 -26.18 16.23
C ALA A 203 6.04 -27.09 15.44
N GLY A 204 7.34 -26.84 15.59
CA GLY A 204 8.43 -27.42 14.77
C GLY A 204 8.67 -28.92 14.89
N ALA A 205 7.71 -29.73 14.44
CA ALA A 205 7.69 -31.19 14.38
C ALA A 205 7.76 -31.68 12.92
N THR A 206 8.68 -32.63 12.66
CA THR A 206 9.10 -32.99 11.30
C THR A 206 7.99 -33.58 10.41
N GLY A 207 7.55 -32.83 9.40
CA GLY A 207 6.56 -33.31 8.42
C GLY A 207 6.40 -32.39 7.21
N ASN A 208 5.34 -32.66 6.43
CA ASN A 208 4.70 -31.62 5.60
C ASN A 208 4.00 -30.61 6.54
N ASN A 209 3.65 -29.43 6.03
CA ASN A 209 2.94 -28.36 6.75
C ASN A 209 3.69 -27.69 7.93
N ASP A 210 4.88 -28.15 8.34
CA ASP A 210 5.72 -27.46 9.35
C ASP A 210 6.65 -26.43 8.68
N TRP A 211 6.18 -25.19 8.57
CA TRP A 211 6.92 -24.10 7.94
C TRP A 211 7.36 -23.00 8.92
N GLY A 212 6.92 -23.06 10.18
CA GLY A 212 7.18 -22.04 11.19
C GLY A 212 6.39 -20.75 10.96
N ARG A 213 5.21 -20.83 10.32
CA ARG A 213 4.35 -19.68 10.00
C ARG A 213 3.59 -19.17 11.23
N LEU A 214 3.12 -17.93 11.18
CA LEU A 214 2.30 -17.30 12.23
C LEU A 214 0.92 -17.99 12.30
N THR A 215 0.55 -18.55 13.44
CA THR A 215 -0.74 -19.23 13.66
C THR A 215 -1.69 -18.44 14.55
N SER A 216 -1.21 -17.52 15.38
CA SER A 216 -2.08 -16.51 15.98
C SER A 216 -1.33 -15.25 16.43
N THR A 217 -2.07 -14.13 16.46
CA THR A 217 -1.70 -12.89 17.12
C THR A 217 -2.69 -12.61 18.24
N THR A 218 -2.23 -12.52 19.48
CA THR A 218 -3.04 -12.11 20.63
C THR A 218 -2.77 -10.64 20.92
N THR A 219 -3.79 -9.78 20.87
CA THR A 219 -3.65 -8.34 21.15
C THR A 219 -3.42 -8.08 22.65
N PRO A 220 -3.00 -6.85 23.04
CA PRO A 220 -2.83 -6.49 24.45
C PRO A 220 -4.13 -6.56 25.30
N GLY A 221 -5.31 -6.60 24.64
CA GLY A 221 -6.62 -6.88 25.24
C GLY A 221 -6.99 -8.36 25.33
N GLY A 222 -6.05 -9.28 25.04
CA GLY A 222 -6.27 -10.74 25.12
C GLY A 222 -7.10 -11.34 23.98
N ARG A 223 -7.53 -10.55 22.99
CA ARG A 223 -8.30 -11.01 21.82
C ARG A 223 -7.35 -11.68 20.82
N VAL A 224 -7.77 -12.77 20.19
CA VAL A 224 -6.91 -13.60 19.33
C VAL A 224 -7.37 -13.51 17.87
N SER A 225 -6.48 -13.06 17.00
CA SER A 225 -6.56 -13.30 15.56
C SER A 225 -5.86 -14.63 15.25
N ALA A 226 -6.50 -15.57 14.56
CA ALA A 226 -6.03 -16.96 14.44
C ALA A 226 -5.95 -17.43 12.98
N THR A 227 -4.74 -17.71 12.51
CA THR A 227 -4.42 -18.11 11.13
C THR A 227 -4.37 -19.63 10.97
N ALA A 228 -5.18 -20.13 10.04
CA ALA A 228 -5.10 -21.50 9.54
C ALA A 228 -4.53 -21.53 8.12
N TYR A 229 -3.77 -22.58 7.81
CA TYR A 229 -3.18 -22.83 6.49
C TYR A 229 -3.84 -24.03 5.80
N TRP A 230 -3.79 -24.06 4.48
CA TRP A 230 -4.06 -25.27 3.71
C TRP A 230 -2.89 -26.27 3.85
N ASP A 231 -3.13 -27.55 3.59
CA ASP A 231 -2.04 -28.53 3.47
C ASP A 231 -1.19 -28.29 2.22
N ASP A 232 0.06 -28.75 2.25
CA ASP A 232 0.99 -28.69 1.10
C ASP A 232 0.47 -29.41 -0.16
N ASN A 233 -0.48 -30.34 0.01
CA ASN A 233 -0.99 -31.24 -1.04
C ASN A 233 -2.52 -31.33 -1.14
N VAL A 234 -3.28 -30.44 -0.48
CA VAL A 234 -4.76 -30.44 -0.60
C VAL A 234 -5.24 -29.74 -1.88
N ASP A 235 -6.26 -30.33 -2.50
CA ASP A 235 -7.06 -29.74 -3.57
C ASP A 235 -8.39 -29.28 -2.97
N ALA A 236 -8.72 -27.99 -3.12
CA ALA A 236 -9.91 -27.38 -2.53
C ALA A 236 -10.85 -26.83 -3.59
N THR A 237 -12.15 -27.01 -3.40
CA THR A 237 -13.22 -26.50 -4.28
C THR A 237 -13.47 -25.02 -3.99
N LEU A 238 -13.49 -24.19 -5.05
CA LEU A 238 -13.85 -22.76 -4.96
C LEU A 238 -15.32 -22.57 -4.55
N PRO A 239 -15.70 -21.40 -4.01
CA PRO A 239 -17.11 -21.03 -3.79
C PRO A 239 -17.95 -21.17 -5.07
N ALA A 240 -19.26 -21.41 -4.91
CA ALA A 240 -20.18 -21.57 -6.03
C ALA A 240 -20.25 -20.34 -6.96
N PRO A 241 -20.32 -19.07 -6.46
CA PRO A 241 -20.24 -17.89 -7.32
C PRO A 241 -18.92 -17.79 -8.11
N CYS A 242 -17.83 -18.35 -7.56
CA CYS A 242 -16.52 -18.42 -8.22
C CYS A 242 -16.38 -19.63 -9.17
N GLY A 243 -17.49 -20.25 -9.56
CA GLY A 243 -17.56 -21.32 -10.56
C GLY A 243 -17.28 -22.73 -10.05
N GLY A 244 -17.14 -22.95 -8.73
CA GLY A 244 -17.12 -24.29 -8.11
C GLY A 244 -15.98 -25.24 -8.54
N GLY A 245 -14.95 -24.74 -9.23
CA GLY A 245 -13.83 -25.57 -9.69
C GLY A 245 -12.82 -25.90 -8.57
N THR A 246 -12.16 -27.05 -8.65
CA THR A 246 -11.14 -27.46 -7.66
C THR A 246 -9.75 -26.92 -8.02
N GLN A 247 -8.99 -26.44 -7.02
CA GLN A 247 -7.64 -25.89 -7.18
C GLN A 247 -6.67 -26.40 -6.09
N ARG A 248 -5.43 -26.69 -6.48
CA ARG A 248 -4.33 -27.10 -5.58
C ARG A 248 -3.86 -25.93 -4.71
N GLN A 249 -4.04 -26.02 -3.40
CA GLN A 249 -3.77 -24.91 -2.47
C GLN A 249 -2.33 -24.81 -1.97
N SER A 250 -1.56 -25.91 -2.03
CA SER A 250 -0.12 -25.95 -1.75
C SER A 250 0.38 -25.04 -0.63
N GLY A 251 -0.18 -25.22 0.58
CA GLY A 251 0.31 -24.53 1.77
C GLY A 251 0.03 -23.03 1.84
N GLN A 252 -0.89 -22.46 1.04
CA GLN A 252 -1.28 -21.06 1.23
C GLN A 252 -2.09 -20.85 2.51
N VAL A 253 -2.31 -19.58 2.89
CA VAL A 253 -3.30 -19.22 3.94
C VAL A 253 -4.63 -19.85 3.55
N ARG A 254 -5.28 -20.51 4.51
CA ARG A 254 -6.66 -20.99 4.35
C ARG A 254 -7.63 -19.95 4.85
N SER A 255 -7.43 -19.47 6.07
CA SER A 255 -8.31 -18.50 6.71
C SER A 255 -7.62 -17.82 7.87
N VAL A 256 -8.09 -16.64 8.25
CA VAL A 256 -7.81 -16.05 9.56
C VAL A 256 -9.15 -15.68 10.20
N THR A 257 -9.37 -16.15 11.42
CA THR A 257 -10.42 -15.62 12.29
C THR A 257 -9.91 -14.32 12.90
N LEU A 258 -10.62 -13.22 12.69
CA LEU A 258 -10.25 -11.90 13.13
C LEU A 258 -10.49 -11.72 14.63
N VAL A 259 -9.94 -10.64 15.21
CA VAL A 259 -10.15 -10.31 16.64
C VAL A 259 -11.62 -10.08 16.98
N ASP A 260 -12.47 -9.75 16.00
CA ASP A 260 -13.93 -9.59 16.10
C ASP A 260 -14.72 -10.85 15.71
N GLY A 261 -14.05 -12.00 15.57
CA GLY A 261 -14.70 -13.28 15.31
C GLY A 261 -15.14 -13.52 13.86
N ARG A 262 -15.12 -12.50 12.99
CA ARG A 262 -15.33 -12.69 11.55
C ARG A 262 -14.24 -13.60 10.99
N VAL A 263 -14.58 -14.39 9.99
CA VAL A 263 -13.63 -15.29 9.32
C VAL A 263 -13.52 -14.88 7.87
N VAL A 264 -12.29 -14.64 7.40
CA VAL A 264 -12.01 -14.61 5.98
C VAL A 264 -11.34 -15.91 5.60
N GLN A 265 -11.86 -16.57 4.56
CA GLN A 265 -11.30 -17.79 3.98
C GLN A 265 -10.88 -17.51 2.53
N SER A 266 -9.70 -17.99 2.12
CA SER A 266 -9.06 -17.65 0.84
C SER A 266 -8.61 -18.90 0.07
N TRP A 267 -8.67 -18.82 -1.26
CA TRP A 267 -8.33 -19.90 -2.18
C TRP A 267 -7.39 -19.40 -3.27
N PHE A 268 -6.37 -20.20 -3.62
CA PHE A 268 -5.29 -19.81 -4.52
C PHE A 268 -5.14 -20.77 -5.71
N ASP A 269 -4.46 -20.31 -6.77
CA ASP A 269 -3.97 -21.14 -7.87
C ASP A 269 -2.52 -21.62 -7.66
N LEU A 270 -2.02 -22.48 -8.57
CA LEU A 270 -0.62 -22.95 -8.54
C LEU A 270 0.44 -21.84 -8.69
N ARG A 271 0.07 -20.68 -9.24
CA ARG A 271 0.92 -19.48 -9.31
C ARG A 271 0.88 -18.67 -8.00
N GLY A 272 0.03 -19.05 -7.04
CA GLY A 272 -0.10 -18.38 -5.74
C GLY A 272 -0.96 -17.12 -5.83
N GLN A 273 -1.80 -17.03 -6.86
CA GLN A 273 -2.71 -15.91 -7.06
C GLN A 273 -4.08 -16.24 -6.48
N GLU A 274 -4.73 -15.27 -5.85
CA GLU A 274 -5.99 -15.47 -5.13
C GLU A 274 -7.17 -15.60 -6.11
N ARG A 275 -7.84 -16.74 -6.07
CA ARG A 275 -8.95 -17.08 -6.97
C ARG A 275 -10.31 -16.79 -6.36
N ALA A 276 -10.40 -16.85 -5.03
CA ALA A 276 -11.57 -16.47 -4.27
C ALA A 276 -11.19 -16.10 -2.84
N THR A 277 -11.98 -15.22 -2.25
CA THR A 277 -12.02 -14.96 -0.81
C THR A 277 -13.48 -14.83 -0.35
N VAL A 278 -13.80 -15.34 0.83
CA VAL A 278 -15.13 -15.21 1.46
C VAL A 278 -14.94 -14.62 2.84
N ILE A 279 -15.52 -13.46 3.09
CA ILE A 279 -15.62 -12.82 4.41
C ILE A 279 -16.97 -13.25 5.02
N THR A 280 -16.99 -13.73 6.26
CA THR A 280 -18.20 -14.20 6.95
C THR A 280 -18.26 -13.69 8.40
N GLY A 281 -19.44 -13.29 8.87
CA GLY A 281 -19.69 -12.90 10.26
C GLY A 281 -21.20 -12.78 10.58
N ASP A 282 -21.59 -13.14 11.80
CA ASP A 282 -22.97 -13.11 12.37
C ASP A 282 -24.12 -13.29 11.35
N GLY A 283 -24.06 -14.35 10.53
CA GLY A 283 -25.11 -14.71 9.56
C GLY A 283 -25.02 -14.05 8.18
N LEU A 284 -24.09 -13.12 7.97
CA LEU A 284 -23.75 -12.55 6.67
C LEU A 284 -22.44 -13.10 6.12
N SER A 285 -22.30 -13.06 4.80
CA SER A 285 -21.04 -13.21 4.09
C SER A 285 -20.98 -12.37 2.82
N GLN A 286 -19.75 -12.11 2.35
CA GLN A 286 -19.47 -11.44 1.09
C GLN A 286 -18.36 -12.22 0.36
N THR A 287 -18.63 -12.64 -0.88
CA THR A 287 -17.75 -13.50 -1.68
C THR A 287 -17.09 -12.71 -2.80
N TYR A 288 -15.75 -12.72 -2.82
CA TYR A 288 -14.90 -12.12 -3.84
C TYR A 288 -14.34 -13.23 -4.73
N CYS A 289 -14.43 -13.07 -6.05
CA CYS A 289 -13.96 -14.03 -7.05
C CYS A 289 -13.06 -13.33 -8.07
N THR A 290 -11.91 -13.94 -8.42
CA THR A 290 -10.98 -13.37 -9.42
C THR A 290 -10.52 -14.38 -10.46
N THR A 291 -10.36 -13.90 -11.69
CA THR A 291 -9.68 -14.61 -12.79
C THR A 291 -8.48 -13.80 -13.27
N TYR A 292 -7.49 -14.50 -13.85
CA TYR A 292 -6.24 -13.91 -14.30
C TYR A 292 -5.90 -14.33 -15.72
N PHE A 293 -5.27 -13.42 -16.45
CA PHE A 293 -4.63 -13.71 -17.74
C PHE A 293 -3.43 -14.67 -17.59
N ALA A 294 -2.90 -15.12 -18.74
CA ALA A 294 -1.74 -16.01 -18.77
C ALA A 294 -0.46 -15.39 -18.18
N ASP A 295 -0.30 -14.07 -18.29
CA ASP A 295 0.80 -13.29 -17.68
C ASP A 295 0.60 -13.01 -16.18
N GLY A 296 -0.58 -13.32 -15.62
CA GLY A 296 -0.91 -13.12 -14.22
C GLY A 296 -1.60 -11.79 -13.89
N ALA A 297 -1.83 -10.89 -14.86
CA ALA A 297 -2.67 -9.71 -14.61
C ALA A 297 -4.14 -10.12 -14.37
N VAL A 298 -4.87 -9.36 -13.57
CA VAL A 298 -6.32 -9.55 -13.34
C VAL A 298 -7.07 -9.46 -14.67
N ALA A 299 -8.03 -10.36 -14.88
CA ALA A 299 -8.86 -10.44 -16.08
C ALA A 299 -10.33 -10.14 -15.78
N THR A 300 -10.89 -10.72 -14.72
CA THR A 300 -12.22 -10.38 -14.20
C THR A 300 -12.23 -10.43 -12.69
N THR A 301 -13.08 -9.62 -12.05
CA THR A 301 -13.42 -9.69 -10.63
C THR A 301 -14.94 -9.73 -10.45
N GLY A 302 -15.40 -10.24 -9.31
CA GLY A 302 -16.82 -10.30 -8.97
C GLY A 302 -17.03 -10.37 -7.46
N VAL A 303 -17.96 -9.57 -6.97
CA VAL A 303 -18.36 -9.47 -5.56
C VAL A 303 -19.82 -9.88 -5.45
N PHE A 304 -20.08 -10.86 -4.59
CA PHE A 304 -21.39 -11.45 -4.36
C PHE A 304 -21.78 -11.36 -2.89
N ASP A 305 -23.08 -11.35 -2.64
CA ASP A 305 -23.66 -11.27 -1.30
C ASP A 305 -23.70 -12.65 -0.58
N THR A 306 -24.55 -12.76 0.44
CA THR A 306 -24.76 -13.98 1.23
C THR A 306 -25.65 -15.02 0.52
N ALA A 307 -26.55 -14.59 -0.37
CA ALA A 307 -27.33 -15.49 -1.24
C ALA A 307 -26.48 -16.04 -2.41
N GLY A 308 -25.42 -15.31 -2.78
CA GLY A 308 -24.61 -15.56 -3.97
C GLY A 308 -25.03 -14.72 -5.17
N ASP A 309 -25.89 -13.72 -4.97
CA ASP A 309 -26.29 -12.74 -5.98
C ASP A 309 -25.20 -11.68 -6.17
N LEU A 310 -25.07 -11.18 -7.41
CA LEU A 310 -24.00 -10.26 -7.78
C LEU A 310 -24.27 -8.84 -7.26
N ILE A 311 -23.27 -8.26 -6.58
CA ILE A 311 -23.24 -6.85 -6.17
C ILE A 311 -22.49 -6.04 -7.23
N GLU A 312 -21.26 -6.42 -7.55
CA GLU A 312 -20.41 -5.74 -8.54
C GLU A 312 -19.57 -6.78 -9.30
N SER A 313 -19.30 -6.54 -10.59
CA SER A 313 -18.26 -7.25 -11.33
C SER A 313 -17.41 -6.30 -12.16
N SER A 314 -16.18 -6.72 -12.47
CA SER A 314 -15.32 -6.04 -13.46
C SER A 314 -14.79 -7.01 -14.51
N ALA A 315 -14.57 -6.50 -15.72
CA ALA A 315 -13.99 -7.24 -16.84
C ALA A 315 -12.94 -6.39 -17.58
N THR A 316 -11.68 -6.82 -17.52
CA THR A 316 -10.56 -6.21 -18.24
C THR A 316 -10.48 -6.79 -19.66
N THR A 317 -10.47 -5.92 -20.67
CA THR A 317 -10.27 -6.27 -22.09
C THR A 317 -8.98 -5.65 -22.61
N ARG A 318 -8.14 -6.42 -23.30
CA ARG A 318 -6.94 -5.90 -23.98
C ARG A 318 -7.30 -5.47 -25.40
N VAL A 319 -7.48 -4.17 -25.58
CA VAL A 319 -7.82 -3.55 -26.87
C VAL A 319 -6.59 -3.53 -27.80
N SER A 320 -5.40 -3.39 -27.23
CA SER A 320 -4.12 -3.52 -27.92
C SER A 320 -3.06 -4.11 -26.97
N PRO A 321 -1.83 -4.39 -27.42
CA PRO A 321 -0.72 -4.77 -26.53
C PRO A 321 -0.38 -3.73 -25.46
N LEU A 322 -0.77 -2.46 -25.67
CA LEU A 322 -0.52 -1.32 -24.78
C LEU A 322 -1.81 -0.69 -24.23
N THR A 323 -2.98 -1.09 -24.72
CA THR A 323 -4.28 -0.47 -24.40
C THR A 323 -5.21 -1.46 -23.71
N THR A 324 -5.69 -1.11 -22.52
CA THR A 324 -6.64 -1.88 -21.73
C THR A 324 -7.92 -1.09 -21.48
N SER A 325 -9.06 -1.75 -21.64
CA SER A 325 -10.37 -1.28 -21.20
C SER A 325 -10.80 -2.06 -19.95
N LEU A 326 -11.51 -1.40 -19.03
CA LEU A 326 -12.10 -2.02 -17.84
C LEU A 326 -13.59 -1.64 -17.81
N LEU A 327 -14.44 -2.64 -18.02
CA LEU A 327 -15.88 -2.55 -17.78
C LEU A 327 -16.13 -2.86 -16.30
N VAL A 328 -16.96 -2.06 -15.63
CA VAL A 328 -17.50 -2.35 -14.29
C VAL A 328 -19.03 -2.37 -14.40
N THR A 329 -19.67 -3.32 -13.74
CA THR A 329 -21.12 -3.58 -13.83
C THR A 329 -21.71 -3.82 -12.44
N HIS A 330 -22.76 -3.07 -12.10
CA HIS A 330 -23.57 -3.35 -10.92
C HIS A 330 -24.50 -4.53 -11.18
N GLY A 331 -24.52 -5.49 -10.25
CA GLY A 331 -25.45 -6.61 -10.26
C GLY A 331 -26.81 -6.26 -9.63
N PRO A 332 -27.74 -7.24 -9.55
CA PRO A 332 -29.06 -7.02 -8.96
C PRO A 332 -29.05 -6.77 -7.45
N ALA A 333 -27.97 -7.11 -6.74
CA ALA A 333 -27.81 -6.86 -5.30
C ALA A 333 -27.03 -5.56 -4.99
N ALA A 334 -26.78 -4.70 -5.98
CA ALA A 334 -26.21 -3.38 -5.74
C ALA A 334 -27.24 -2.45 -5.07
N PRO A 335 -26.88 -1.71 -3.99
CA PRO A 335 -27.80 -0.83 -3.28
C PRO A 335 -28.14 0.46 -4.05
N VAL A 336 -27.30 0.83 -5.01
CA VAL A 336 -27.43 2.03 -5.86
C VAL A 336 -27.32 1.58 -7.32
N ASN A 337 -28.16 2.11 -8.18
CA ASN A 337 -28.15 1.89 -9.64
C ASN A 337 -27.89 0.42 -10.08
N PRO A 338 -28.68 -0.56 -9.62
CA PRO A 338 -28.49 -1.96 -10.01
C PRO A 338 -28.69 -2.17 -11.52
N GLY A 339 -27.79 -2.94 -12.14
CA GLY A 339 -27.81 -3.24 -13.57
C GLY A 339 -27.15 -2.20 -14.49
N THR A 340 -26.63 -1.08 -13.96
CA THR A 340 -25.83 -0.14 -14.76
C THR A 340 -24.43 -0.68 -15.04
N SER A 341 -23.69 -0.04 -15.96
CA SER A 341 -22.29 -0.35 -16.23
C SER A 341 -21.53 0.87 -16.76
N VAL A 342 -20.25 0.95 -16.43
CA VAL A 342 -19.35 2.04 -16.83
C VAL A 342 -18.06 1.46 -17.41
N THR A 343 -17.38 2.19 -18.28
CA THR A 343 -16.14 1.72 -18.93
C THR A 343 -15.03 2.76 -18.80
N THR A 344 -13.89 2.37 -18.24
CA THR A 344 -12.65 3.16 -18.28
C THR A 344 -11.67 2.58 -19.29
N THR A 345 -10.73 3.38 -19.79
CA THR A 345 -9.65 2.89 -20.66
C THR A 345 -8.30 3.49 -20.29
N SER A 346 -7.22 2.80 -20.62
CA SER A 346 -5.85 3.30 -20.57
C SER A 346 -5.00 2.80 -21.72
N THR A 347 -4.01 3.59 -22.10
CA THR A 347 -2.88 3.21 -22.96
C THR A 347 -1.57 3.61 -22.28
N VAL A 348 -0.66 2.65 -22.15
CA VAL A 348 0.71 2.86 -21.66
C VAL A 348 1.72 2.96 -22.81
N ASP A 349 2.90 3.51 -22.54
CA ASP A 349 4.05 3.44 -23.46
C ASP A 349 4.85 2.12 -23.29
N LEU A 350 5.90 1.95 -24.11
CA LEU A 350 6.82 0.81 -24.04
C LEU A 350 7.67 0.75 -22.75
N ARG A 351 7.59 1.77 -21.87
CA ARG A 351 8.19 1.78 -20.53
C ARG A 351 7.14 1.47 -19.43
N GLY A 352 5.88 1.26 -19.79
CA GLY A 352 4.77 1.01 -18.87
C GLY A 352 4.21 2.27 -18.19
N ARG A 353 4.45 3.47 -18.75
CA ARG A 353 3.91 4.74 -18.24
C ARG A 353 2.59 5.07 -18.93
N ASP A 354 1.55 5.46 -18.20
CA ASP A 354 0.26 5.85 -18.78
C ASP A 354 0.39 7.11 -19.64
N VAL A 355 0.10 7.02 -20.94
CA VAL A 355 0.14 8.17 -21.88
C VAL A 355 -1.23 8.70 -22.25
N SER A 356 -2.28 7.89 -22.11
CA SER A 356 -3.68 8.30 -22.34
C SER A 356 -4.63 7.43 -21.51
N SER A 357 -5.67 8.02 -20.91
CA SER A 357 -6.72 7.29 -20.18
C SER A 357 -8.05 8.01 -20.22
N THR A 358 -9.16 7.27 -20.29
CA THR A 358 -10.53 7.80 -20.19
C THR A 358 -11.19 7.28 -18.90
N ASP A 359 -11.75 8.17 -18.09
CA ASP A 359 -12.47 7.82 -16.86
C ASP A 359 -13.92 7.36 -17.12
N ALA A 360 -14.62 6.93 -16.06
CA ALA A 360 -15.99 6.40 -16.13
C ALA A 360 -17.04 7.45 -16.55
N ALA A 361 -16.71 8.74 -16.45
CA ALA A 361 -17.54 9.86 -16.88
C ALA A 361 -17.20 10.35 -18.31
N GLY A 362 -16.15 9.81 -18.94
CA GLY A 362 -15.72 10.14 -20.30
C GLY A 362 -14.65 11.23 -20.42
N SER A 363 -14.11 11.77 -19.32
CA SER A 363 -12.94 12.67 -19.40
C SER A 363 -11.73 11.89 -19.89
N THR A 364 -11.04 12.41 -20.91
CA THR A 364 -9.80 11.81 -21.41
C THR A 364 -8.60 12.64 -20.97
N THR A 365 -7.71 12.00 -20.21
CA THR A 365 -6.39 12.53 -19.85
C THR A 365 -5.33 12.00 -20.79
N THR A 366 -4.45 12.87 -21.29
CA THR A 366 -3.15 12.49 -21.86
C THR A 366 -1.99 13.03 -21.02
N ALA A 367 -0.82 12.41 -21.12
CA ALA A 367 0.39 12.84 -20.43
C ALA A 367 1.64 12.74 -21.30
N GLU A 368 2.52 13.71 -21.12
CA GLU A 368 3.84 13.79 -21.75
C GLU A 368 4.93 13.68 -20.68
N TYR A 369 6.08 13.13 -21.08
CA TYR A 369 7.18 12.85 -20.17
C TYR A 369 8.52 13.29 -20.76
N ASP A 370 9.42 13.74 -19.89
CA ASP A 370 10.83 13.93 -20.26
C ASP A 370 11.58 12.59 -20.44
N VAL A 371 12.87 12.70 -20.77
CA VAL A 371 13.76 11.56 -20.98
C VAL A 371 14.01 10.74 -19.70
N LEU A 372 13.96 11.38 -18.54
CA LEU A 372 14.19 10.81 -17.20
C LEU A 372 12.94 10.06 -16.69
N GLY A 373 11.75 10.50 -17.08
CA GLY A 373 10.47 9.95 -16.67
C GLY A 373 9.56 10.89 -15.90
N ASN A 374 9.92 12.18 -15.76
CA ASN A 374 9.07 13.17 -15.09
C ASN A 374 7.93 13.61 -16.02
N VAL A 375 6.75 13.93 -15.46
CA VAL A 375 5.57 14.38 -16.23
C VAL A 375 5.75 15.86 -16.61
N THR A 376 6.03 16.15 -17.87
CA THR A 376 6.22 17.53 -18.36
C THR A 376 4.90 18.23 -18.65
N SER A 377 3.91 17.49 -19.13
CA SER A 377 2.58 18.01 -19.45
C SER A 377 1.51 16.97 -19.18
N ARG A 378 0.32 17.42 -18.79
CA ARG A 378 -0.90 16.62 -18.70
C ARG A 378 -2.07 17.45 -19.20
N THR A 379 -2.88 16.88 -20.08
CA THR A 379 -4.11 17.50 -20.59
C THR A 379 -5.29 16.61 -20.23
N THR A 380 -6.20 17.07 -19.38
CA THR A 380 -7.47 16.40 -19.09
C THR A 380 -8.61 17.14 -19.80
N THR A 381 -9.11 16.55 -20.88
CA THR A 381 -10.26 17.03 -21.65
C THR A 381 -11.55 16.47 -21.03
N PRO A 382 -12.52 17.32 -20.65
CA PRO A 382 -13.80 16.86 -20.08
C PRO A 382 -14.68 16.18 -21.14
N PRO A 383 -15.71 15.41 -20.74
CA PRO A 383 -16.66 14.82 -21.67
C PRO A 383 -17.49 15.88 -22.42
N ALA A 384 -18.17 15.45 -23.48
CA ALA A 384 -19.16 16.26 -24.17
C ALA A 384 -20.26 16.76 -23.21
N GLY A 385 -20.91 17.89 -23.54
CA GLY A 385 -21.92 18.52 -22.69
C GLY A 385 -21.37 19.32 -21.49
N SER A 386 -20.15 19.05 -21.03
CA SER A 386 -19.53 19.75 -19.89
C SER A 386 -19.36 21.27 -20.07
N GLY A 387 -19.26 21.75 -21.30
CA GLY A 387 -19.08 23.18 -21.61
C GLY A 387 -17.76 23.79 -21.13
N SER A 388 -16.82 23.00 -20.61
CA SER A 388 -15.51 23.47 -20.13
C SER A 388 -14.38 23.15 -21.12
N PRO A 389 -13.33 23.99 -21.18
CA PRO A 389 -12.11 23.65 -21.91
C PRO A 389 -11.34 22.54 -21.19
N ALA A 390 -10.39 21.93 -21.90
CA ALA A 390 -9.44 20.99 -21.30
C ALA A 390 -8.56 21.67 -20.24
N LEU A 391 -8.31 20.99 -19.13
CA LEU A 391 -7.34 21.39 -18.12
C LEU A 391 -5.94 20.95 -18.57
N VAL A 392 -5.06 21.90 -18.90
CA VAL A 392 -3.65 21.64 -19.18
C VAL A 392 -2.82 21.99 -17.95
N VAL A 393 -2.09 21.03 -17.39
CA VAL A 393 -1.12 21.25 -16.31
C VAL A 393 0.25 20.80 -16.75
N ALA A 394 1.17 21.75 -16.90
CA ALA A 394 2.56 21.51 -17.27
C ALA A 394 3.49 21.77 -16.09
N SER A 395 4.59 21.01 -16.01
CA SER A 395 5.58 21.07 -14.94
C SER A 395 6.99 21.18 -15.52
N THR A 396 7.80 22.06 -14.95
CA THR A 396 9.23 22.17 -15.28
C THR A 396 10.08 21.63 -14.13
N TYR A 397 11.24 21.07 -14.47
CA TYR A 397 12.16 20.45 -13.53
C TYR A 397 13.54 21.09 -13.66
N ARG A 398 14.28 21.16 -12.55
CA ARG A 398 15.68 21.64 -12.53
C ARG A 398 16.59 20.66 -13.27
N ALA A 399 17.51 21.21 -14.07
CA ALA A 399 18.45 20.41 -14.85
C ALA A 399 19.54 19.78 -13.97
N GLU A 400 19.77 20.33 -12.78
CA GLU A 400 20.84 19.95 -11.85
C GLU A 400 20.46 18.74 -10.98
N ASP A 401 19.21 18.66 -10.54
CA ASP A 401 18.75 17.67 -9.54
C ASP A 401 17.39 17.00 -9.88
N GLY A 402 16.78 17.33 -11.02
CA GLY A 402 15.49 16.80 -11.44
C GLY A 402 14.30 17.23 -10.58
N ARG A 403 14.45 18.15 -9.62
CA ARG A 403 13.35 18.57 -8.74
C ARG A 403 12.40 19.53 -9.45
N LEU A 404 11.11 19.44 -9.12
CA LEU A 404 10.05 20.34 -9.59
C LEU A 404 10.44 21.80 -9.36
N SER A 405 10.28 22.64 -10.38
CA SER A 405 10.68 24.06 -10.37
C SER A 405 9.45 24.97 -10.50
N THR A 406 8.67 24.80 -11.56
CA THR A 406 7.39 25.50 -11.76
C THR A 406 6.28 24.56 -12.18
N VAL A 407 5.04 24.98 -11.94
CA VAL A 407 3.81 24.37 -12.41
C VAL A 407 3.00 25.47 -13.07
N SER A 408 2.52 25.23 -14.29
CA SER A 408 1.59 26.12 -14.97
C SER A 408 0.28 25.41 -15.28
N VAL A 409 -0.84 26.10 -15.09
CA VAL A 409 -2.19 25.63 -15.40
C VAL A 409 -2.77 26.53 -16.48
N ASN A 410 -3.21 25.93 -17.59
CA ASN A 410 -3.72 26.62 -18.78
C ASN A 410 -2.80 27.76 -19.27
N GLY A 411 -1.48 27.56 -19.17
CA GLY A 411 -0.44 28.53 -19.54
C GLY A 411 -0.04 29.53 -18.44
N VAL A 412 -0.84 29.70 -17.38
CA VAL A 412 -0.54 30.60 -16.26
C VAL A 412 0.32 29.88 -15.23
N ILE A 413 1.43 30.47 -14.76
CA ILE A 413 2.26 29.89 -13.69
C ILE A 413 1.45 29.87 -12.39
N ALA A 414 1.02 28.68 -11.98
CA ALA A 414 0.18 28.46 -10.81
C ALA A 414 0.99 28.13 -9.54
N ALA A 415 2.23 27.64 -9.68
CA ALA A 415 3.16 27.51 -8.56
C ALA A 415 4.63 27.58 -9.01
N THR A 416 5.48 28.13 -8.13
CA THR A 416 6.95 28.08 -8.23
C THR A 416 7.52 27.55 -6.93
N VAL A 417 8.33 26.49 -6.99
CA VAL A 417 8.82 25.74 -5.82
C VAL A 417 10.30 26.03 -5.59
N LEU A 418 10.62 26.59 -4.41
CA LEU A 418 11.96 26.87 -3.95
C LEU A 418 12.37 25.89 -2.85
N TYR A 419 13.65 25.55 -2.83
CA TYR A 419 14.24 24.56 -1.94
C TYR A 419 15.32 25.21 -1.08
N ASP A 420 15.52 24.69 0.13
CA ASP A 420 16.69 25.01 0.93
C ASP A 420 17.92 24.29 0.34
N PRO A 421 19.02 25.00 0.01
CA PRO A 421 20.18 24.42 -0.67
C PRO A 421 20.97 23.43 0.20
N THR A 422 20.78 23.44 1.52
CA THR A 422 21.54 22.60 2.46
C THR A 422 20.87 21.24 2.67
N SER A 423 19.55 21.23 2.87
CA SER A 423 18.75 20.04 3.16
C SER A 423 18.02 19.47 1.93
N GLY A 424 17.94 20.23 0.83
CA GLY A 424 17.22 19.83 -0.39
C GLY A 424 15.71 19.70 -0.22
N ARG A 425 15.14 20.25 0.87
CA ARG A 425 13.71 20.27 1.18
C ARG A 425 13.06 21.54 0.63
N VAL A 426 11.75 21.51 0.35
CA VAL A 426 11.01 22.72 -0.06
C VAL A 426 11.05 23.75 1.07
N SER A 427 11.48 24.98 0.76
CA SER A 427 11.58 26.09 1.72
C SER A 427 10.48 27.15 1.48
N ARG A 428 10.01 27.30 0.24
CA ARG A 428 8.91 28.20 -0.12
C ARG A 428 8.22 27.74 -1.41
N ILE A 429 6.90 27.89 -1.46
CA ILE A 429 6.13 27.88 -2.71
C ILE A 429 5.54 29.28 -2.90
N THR A 430 5.57 29.77 -4.14
CA THR A 430 4.92 31.02 -4.57
C THR A 430 3.81 30.68 -5.56
N TYR A 431 2.61 31.21 -5.32
CA TYR A 431 1.42 31.08 -6.16
C TYR A 431 1.13 32.46 -6.81
N PRO A 432 0.09 32.59 -7.66
CA PRO A 432 -0.29 33.89 -8.22
C PRO A 432 -0.65 34.95 -7.18
N ASN A 433 -0.84 36.18 -7.66
CA ASN A 433 -1.18 37.37 -6.86
C ASN A 433 -0.20 37.69 -5.71
N GLY A 434 1.02 37.13 -5.74
CA GLY A 434 2.03 37.32 -4.71
C GLY A 434 1.86 36.45 -3.46
N ILE A 435 0.91 35.51 -3.46
CA ILE A 435 0.68 34.57 -2.35
C ILE A 435 1.90 33.64 -2.20
N ARG A 436 2.43 33.52 -0.97
CA ARG A 436 3.68 32.78 -0.70
C ARG A 436 3.57 31.96 0.57
N THR A 437 3.76 30.65 0.47
CA THR A 437 3.84 29.75 1.63
C THR A 437 5.29 29.37 1.90
N GLY A 438 5.82 29.79 3.05
CA GLY A 438 7.12 29.35 3.58
C GLY A 438 6.96 28.10 4.46
N TYR A 439 7.97 27.24 4.41
CA TYR A 439 8.03 25.96 5.14
C TYR A 439 9.30 25.92 5.99
N SER A 440 9.18 25.57 7.28
CA SER A 440 10.34 25.36 8.15
C SER A 440 10.30 23.95 8.74
N TRP A 441 11.38 23.19 8.50
CA TRP A 441 11.50 21.81 8.93
C TRP A 441 12.21 21.71 10.27
N GLN A 442 11.82 20.73 11.09
CA GLN A 442 12.51 20.40 12.34
C GLN A 442 13.77 19.56 12.03
N PRO A 443 14.82 19.58 12.88
CA PRO A 443 16.06 18.84 12.63
C PRO A 443 15.87 17.32 12.46
N ASN A 444 14.96 16.74 13.26
CA ASN A 444 14.54 15.33 13.20
C ASN A 444 13.61 15.00 12.02
N GLY A 445 13.20 16.01 11.25
CA GLY A 445 12.60 15.83 9.92
C GLY A 445 11.13 16.20 9.69
N PRO A 446 10.22 16.28 10.68
CA PRO A 446 8.86 16.77 10.47
C PRO A 446 8.78 18.25 10.03
N LEU A 447 7.61 18.67 9.57
CA LEU A 447 7.33 20.08 9.28
C LEU A 447 6.99 20.82 10.58
N GLY A 448 7.78 21.82 10.94
CA GLY A 448 7.65 22.56 12.19
C GLY A 448 6.79 23.82 12.10
N SER A 449 6.77 24.50 10.94
CA SER A 449 5.86 25.63 10.70
C SER A 449 5.54 25.87 9.23
N VAL A 450 4.33 26.36 9.00
CA VAL A 450 3.83 26.94 7.74
C VAL A 450 3.61 28.44 7.95
N ALA A 451 4.04 29.26 6.98
CA ALA A 451 3.82 30.70 6.99
C ALA A 451 3.34 31.19 5.62
N VAL A 452 2.05 31.49 5.50
CA VAL A 452 1.42 32.08 4.32
C VAL A 452 1.49 33.61 4.42
N VAL A 453 2.06 34.27 3.41
CA VAL A 453 1.88 35.70 3.13
C VAL A 453 0.87 35.80 1.99
N THR A 454 -0.22 36.56 2.17
CA THR A 454 -1.33 36.57 1.21
C THR A 454 -1.25 37.70 0.19
N GLY A 455 -0.68 38.85 0.58
CA GLY A 455 -0.78 40.10 -0.19
C GLY A 455 -2.12 40.83 -0.07
N ILE A 456 -3.07 40.30 0.72
CA ILE A 456 -4.44 40.84 0.87
C ILE A 456 -4.51 41.67 2.16
N ALA A 457 -5.06 42.89 2.07
CA ALA A 457 -5.08 43.86 3.17
C ALA A 457 -5.74 43.32 4.46
N ASP A 458 -6.86 42.61 4.32
CA ASP A 458 -7.66 42.14 5.46
C ASP A 458 -7.11 40.87 6.13
N LEU A 459 -6.11 40.21 5.53
CA LEU A 459 -5.54 38.94 6.00
C LEU A 459 -4.04 38.82 5.66
N GLY A 460 -3.21 39.79 6.05
CA GLY A 460 -1.84 39.96 5.54
C GLY A 460 -0.92 38.73 5.68
N THR A 461 -0.96 38.03 6.82
CA THR A 461 -0.19 36.81 7.07
C THR A 461 -0.98 35.77 7.87
N VAL A 462 -0.83 34.50 7.54
CA VAL A 462 -1.33 33.36 8.32
C VAL A 462 -0.16 32.43 8.66
N THR A 463 0.05 32.13 9.94
CA THR A 463 1.15 31.25 10.39
C THR A 463 0.62 30.15 11.29
N GLU A 464 1.10 28.92 11.11
CA GLU A 464 0.95 27.84 12.07
C GLU A 464 2.31 27.25 12.42
N ARG A 465 2.56 27.01 13.71
CA ARG A 465 3.80 26.40 14.21
C ARG A 465 3.49 25.34 15.27
N ARG A 466 4.18 24.20 15.19
CA ARG A 466 4.19 23.15 16.22
C ARG A 466 5.40 23.31 17.16
N THR A 467 5.18 23.00 18.44
CA THR A 467 6.23 22.64 19.40
C THR A 467 6.21 21.13 19.57
N VAL A 468 7.38 20.51 19.65
CA VAL A 468 7.53 19.07 19.80
C VAL A 468 8.49 18.75 20.95
N SER A 469 8.33 17.55 21.52
CA SER A 469 9.37 16.89 22.31
C SER A 469 10.66 16.77 21.47
N ALA A 470 11.79 16.51 22.12
CA ALA A 470 13.07 16.34 21.43
C ALA A 470 13.08 15.23 20.35
N PHE A 471 12.08 14.34 20.36
CA PHE A 471 11.94 13.20 19.44
C PHE A 471 10.69 13.27 18.54
N GLY A 472 9.99 14.41 18.53
CA GLY A 472 9.00 14.76 17.50
C GLY A 472 7.53 14.67 17.89
N ARG A 473 7.19 14.25 19.12
CA ARG A 473 5.80 14.25 19.61
C ARG A 473 5.30 15.68 19.76
N VAL A 474 4.18 16.02 19.14
CA VAL A 474 3.59 17.37 19.16
C VAL A 474 2.96 17.66 20.53
N GLU A 475 3.60 18.54 21.28
CA GLU A 475 3.15 19.01 22.60
C GLU A 475 2.17 20.18 22.47
N SER A 476 2.34 21.02 21.44
CA SER A 476 1.45 22.15 21.17
C SER A 476 1.50 22.59 19.70
N SER A 477 0.47 23.30 19.25
CA SER A 477 0.56 24.16 18.07
C SER A 477 -0.06 25.53 18.30
N VAL A 478 0.38 26.52 17.51
CA VAL A 478 -0.11 27.89 17.58
C VAL A 478 -0.39 28.38 16.16
N ALA A 479 -1.66 28.70 15.89
CA ALA A 479 -2.09 29.38 14.68
C ALA A 479 -2.32 30.87 14.96
N ARG A 480 -1.91 31.74 14.02
CA ARG A 480 -2.08 33.20 14.11
C ARG A 480 -2.39 33.80 12.74
N THR A 481 -3.22 34.83 12.72
CA THR A 481 -3.44 35.69 11.55
C THR A 481 -3.17 37.16 11.86
N SER A 482 -2.93 37.96 10.82
CA SER A 482 -2.85 39.42 10.89
C SER A 482 -3.79 40.05 9.85
N GLY A 483 -4.15 41.32 10.03
CA GLY A 483 -5.14 42.02 9.20
C GLY A 483 -6.44 42.29 9.98
N MET A 484 -7.55 42.51 9.26
CA MET A 484 -8.88 42.67 9.86
C MET A 484 -9.41 41.34 10.45
N LEU A 485 -9.05 40.22 9.84
CA LEU A 485 -9.35 38.86 10.31
C LEU A 485 -8.29 38.31 11.29
N ALA A 486 -7.72 39.16 12.14
CA ALA A 486 -6.68 38.76 13.10
C ALA A 486 -7.24 37.93 14.26
N PHE A 487 -6.72 36.72 14.47
CA PHE A 487 -6.96 35.89 15.64
C PHE A 487 -5.68 35.16 16.07
N SER A 488 -5.72 34.56 17.26
CA SER A 488 -4.76 33.54 17.69
C SER A 488 -5.52 32.33 18.19
N GLU A 489 -5.04 31.14 17.85
CA GLU A 489 -5.46 29.85 18.42
C GLU A 489 -4.21 29.16 18.98
N GLN A 490 -4.31 28.62 20.19
CA GLN A 490 -3.26 27.85 20.84
C GLN A 490 -3.83 26.49 21.23
N ARG A 491 -3.13 25.44 20.83
CA ARG A 491 -3.48 24.03 21.07
C ARG A 491 -2.41 23.43 21.97
N GLY A 492 -2.80 22.90 23.12
CA GLY A 492 -1.93 22.12 24.01
C GLY A 492 -2.40 20.67 24.07
N TYR A 493 -1.47 19.73 23.96
CA TYR A 493 -1.74 18.29 23.92
C TYR A 493 -1.07 17.56 25.09
N GLN A 494 -1.71 16.53 25.61
CA GLN A 494 -1.14 15.63 26.62
C GLN A 494 -1.44 14.17 26.26
N TYR A 495 -0.54 13.28 26.64
CA TYR A 495 -0.55 11.88 26.24
C TYR A 495 -0.46 10.96 27.45
N ASP A 496 -1.00 9.74 27.34
CA ASP A 496 -0.88 8.72 28.36
C ASP A 496 0.44 7.93 28.23
N ALA A 497 0.69 7.01 29.18
CA ALA A 497 1.90 6.19 29.19
C ALA A 497 2.02 5.20 28.01
N ALA A 498 0.95 4.98 27.23
CA ALA A 498 0.99 4.21 25.99
C ALA A 498 1.25 5.11 24.75
N GLY A 499 1.25 6.44 24.93
CA GLY A 499 1.45 7.42 23.86
C GLY A 499 0.16 7.86 23.17
N ARG A 500 -1.02 7.45 23.67
CA ARG A 500 -2.32 7.89 23.13
C ARG A 500 -2.65 9.30 23.59
N LEU A 501 -3.36 10.07 22.78
CA LEU A 501 -3.79 11.42 23.13
C LEU A 501 -4.81 11.37 24.28
N ALA A 502 -4.43 11.88 25.45
CA ALA A 502 -5.23 11.86 26.67
C ALA A 502 -5.98 13.17 26.93
N SER A 503 -5.47 14.30 26.42
CA SER A 503 -6.14 15.61 26.52
C SER A 503 -5.72 16.55 25.41
N ALA A 504 -6.63 17.42 24.98
CA ALA A 504 -6.35 18.54 24.10
C ALA A 504 -7.11 19.80 24.57
N VAL A 505 -6.40 20.92 24.70
CA VAL A 505 -6.99 22.22 25.04
C VAL A 505 -6.74 23.19 23.89
N ILE A 506 -7.83 23.74 23.35
CA ILE A 506 -7.84 24.72 22.26
C ILE A 506 -8.36 26.04 22.84
N SER A 507 -7.47 27.02 22.95
CA SER A 507 -7.80 28.37 23.43
C SER A 507 -7.64 29.38 22.29
N THR A 508 -8.59 30.30 22.18
CA THR A 508 -8.68 31.27 21.09
C THR A 508 -8.73 32.70 21.61
N THR A 509 -8.46 33.68 20.75
CA THR A 509 -8.48 35.10 21.09
C THR A 509 -8.95 35.93 19.90
N ASN A 510 -9.77 36.94 20.18
CA ASN A 510 -10.59 37.77 19.28
C ASN A 510 -11.92 37.11 18.87
N GLY A 511 -12.96 37.94 18.68
CA GLY A 511 -14.36 37.49 18.52
C GLY A 511 -14.75 36.89 17.16
N SER A 512 -13.80 36.77 16.24
CA SER A 512 -13.92 36.05 14.96
C SER A 512 -13.08 34.75 14.94
N ALA A 513 -12.60 34.32 16.10
CA ALA A 513 -11.88 33.06 16.27
C ALA A 513 -12.87 31.92 16.59
N PRO A 514 -12.52 30.65 16.30
CA PRO A 514 -13.33 29.50 16.68
C PRO A 514 -13.61 29.47 18.18
N ALA A 515 -14.73 28.86 18.57
CA ALA A 515 -15.02 28.61 19.99
C ALA A 515 -13.88 27.83 20.67
N ALA A 516 -13.40 28.34 21.81
CA ALA A 516 -12.44 27.63 22.64
C ALA A 516 -13.04 26.29 23.11
N ALA A 517 -12.24 25.23 23.07
CA ALA A 517 -12.68 23.87 23.32
C ALA A 517 -11.68 23.11 24.19
N SER A 518 -12.17 22.17 24.99
CA SER A 518 -11.33 21.28 25.81
C SER A 518 -11.85 19.86 25.74
N PHE A 519 -10.94 18.94 25.46
CA PHE A 519 -11.20 17.52 25.30
C PHE A 519 -10.33 16.74 26.27
N ALA A 520 -10.90 15.72 26.91
CA ALA A 520 -10.16 14.68 27.61
C ALA A 520 -10.63 13.33 27.09
N TYR A 521 -9.70 12.40 26.86
CA TYR A 521 -9.97 11.12 26.23
C TYR A 521 -9.54 9.99 27.19
N GLY A 522 -10.51 9.18 27.59
CA GLY A 522 -10.33 8.13 28.58
C GLY A 522 -10.37 6.75 27.94
N TYR A 523 -9.21 6.10 27.83
CA TYR A 523 -9.07 4.73 27.34
C TYR A 523 -9.29 3.68 28.43
N GLY A 524 -9.62 4.06 29.67
CA GLY A 524 -9.63 3.19 30.85
C GLY A 524 -10.71 2.10 30.86
N ALA A 525 -10.91 1.46 32.01
CA ALA A 525 -11.96 0.44 32.19
C ALA A 525 -13.35 0.99 31.77
N GLN A 526 -14.06 0.23 30.95
CA GLN A 526 -15.40 0.59 30.47
C GLN A 526 -16.39 0.75 31.63
N ASN A 527 -17.34 1.69 31.48
CA ASN A 527 -18.31 2.00 32.52
C ASN A 527 -19.21 0.80 32.86
N ALA A 528 -19.48 0.57 34.14
CA ALA A 528 -20.31 -0.55 34.61
C ALA A 528 -21.78 -0.49 34.16
N GLY A 529 -22.26 0.66 33.66
CA GLY A 529 -23.57 0.80 33.02
C GLY A 529 -23.61 0.40 31.54
N CYS A 530 -22.49 0.02 30.93
CA CYS A 530 -22.47 -0.45 29.54
C CYS A 530 -23.07 -1.86 29.42
N PRO A 531 -23.79 -2.20 28.32
CA PRO A 531 -24.53 -3.46 28.22
C PRO A 531 -23.68 -4.73 28.26
N THR A 532 -22.41 -4.64 27.85
CA THR A 532 -21.42 -5.72 27.91
C THR A 532 -20.05 -5.18 28.32
N GLY A 533 -19.14 -6.06 28.74
CA GLY A 533 -17.78 -5.71 29.09
C GLY A 533 -16.82 -5.78 27.89
N TYR A 534 -16.01 -4.75 27.70
CA TYR A 534 -15.00 -4.70 26.65
C TYR A 534 -13.61 -5.12 27.16
N ALA A 535 -13.02 -6.17 26.59
CA ALA A 535 -11.73 -6.73 27.02
C ALA A 535 -10.50 -5.90 26.59
N GLY A 536 -10.65 -5.06 25.57
CA GLY A 536 -9.59 -4.15 25.12
C GLY A 536 -9.49 -2.85 25.92
N ALA A 537 -10.37 -2.63 26.89
CA ALA A 537 -10.36 -1.43 27.74
C ALA A 537 -8.99 -1.24 28.43
N GLY A 538 -8.36 -0.09 28.18
CA GLY A 538 -7.01 0.28 28.62
C GLY A 538 -5.89 -0.15 27.66
N LYS A 539 -6.19 -0.98 26.66
CA LYS A 539 -5.23 -1.79 25.90
C LYS A 539 -5.16 -1.51 24.39
N ASP A 540 -6.02 -0.64 23.88
CA ASP A 540 -6.07 -0.24 22.48
C ASP A 540 -6.45 1.24 22.31
N GLY A 541 -6.58 1.69 21.06
CA GLY A 541 -6.92 3.07 20.71
C GLY A 541 -8.40 3.45 20.90
N LEU A 542 -9.28 2.56 21.38
CA LEU A 542 -10.69 2.90 21.62
C LEU A 542 -10.89 3.66 22.93
N ARG A 543 -11.69 4.72 22.87
CA ARG A 543 -12.01 5.57 24.02
C ARG A 543 -13.26 4.99 24.68
N THR A 544 -13.19 4.64 25.96
CA THR A 544 -14.34 4.16 26.75
C THR A 544 -15.05 5.30 27.51
N SER A 545 -14.44 6.48 27.54
CA SER A 545 -14.94 7.66 28.24
C SER A 545 -14.23 8.93 27.76
N GLY A 546 -14.71 10.09 28.21
CA GLY A 546 -14.00 11.34 28.01
C GLY A 546 -14.68 12.55 28.64
N ARG A 547 -14.23 13.74 28.26
CA ARG A 547 -14.90 15.02 28.51
C ARG A 547 -14.85 15.90 27.27
N VAL A 548 -15.92 16.67 27.05
CA VAL A 548 -15.94 17.80 26.11
C VAL A 548 -16.43 19.03 26.88
N ASN A 549 -15.63 20.09 26.92
CA ASN A 549 -15.93 21.34 27.64
C ASN A 549 -16.35 21.12 29.10
N GLY A 550 -15.65 20.20 29.78
CA GLY A 550 -15.93 19.79 31.16
C GLY A 550 -16.98 18.68 31.30
N THR A 551 -18.00 18.64 30.44
CA THR A 551 -19.06 17.62 30.42
C THR A 551 -18.47 16.24 30.17
N ALA A 552 -18.64 15.33 31.13
CA ALA A 552 -18.15 13.96 31.02
C ALA A 552 -19.09 13.08 30.20
N TYR A 553 -18.51 12.16 29.42
CA TYR A 553 -19.24 11.19 28.62
C TYR A 553 -18.65 9.79 28.73
N VAL A 554 -19.47 8.81 28.37
CA VAL A 554 -19.14 7.39 28.28
C VAL A 554 -19.24 6.96 26.82
N VAL A 555 -18.40 6.01 26.44
CA VAL A 555 -18.56 5.22 25.22
C VAL A 555 -18.58 3.76 25.64
N CYS A 556 -19.57 3.02 25.14
CA CYS A 556 -19.76 1.61 25.44
C CYS A 556 -19.49 0.81 24.18
N HIS A 557 -18.47 -0.03 24.19
CA HIS A 557 -18.22 -0.99 23.13
C HIS A 557 -18.77 -2.38 23.49
N ASP A 558 -19.12 -3.17 22.49
CA ASP A 558 -19.46 -4.58 22.68
C ASP A 558 -18.21 -5.44 22.96
N SER A 559 -18.39 -6.74 23.21
CA SER A 559 -17.26 -7.67 23.43
C SER A 559 -16.31 -7.80 22.23
N LEU A 560 -16.73 -7.37 21.04
CA LEU A 560 -15.96 -7.33 19.79
C LEU A 560 -15.38 -5.93 19.52
N GLY A 561 -15.54 -4.98 20.42
CA GLY A 561 -15.03 -3.62 20.27
C GLY A 561 -15.77 -2.79 19.22
N ARG A 562 -17.01 -3.17 18.87
CA ARG A 562 -17.93 -2.36 18.05
C ARG A 562 -18.61 -1.33 18.94
N LEU A 563 -18.91 -0.13 18.45
CA LEU A 563 -19.70 0.84 19.22
C LEU A 563 -21.09 0.25 19.55
N SER A 564 -21.54 0.39 20.79
CA SER A 564 -22.89 -0.05 21.21
C SER A 564 -23.73 1.09 21.76
N SER A 565 -23.12 2.05 22.46
CA SER A 565 -23.74 3.34 22.78
C SER A 565 -22.72 4.41 23.19
N THR A 566 -23.13 5.68 23.19
CA THR A 566 -22.35 6.79 23.77
C THR A 566 -23.25 7.87 24.38
N THR A 567 -22.73 8.56 25.39
CA THR A 567 -23.29 9.81 25.92
C THR A 567 -22.48 11.04 25.50
N SER A 568 -21.65 10.92 24.46
CA SER A 568 -20.84 12.04 23.94
C SER A 568 -21.76 13.21 23.54
N PRO A 569 -21.59 14.42 24.10
CA PRO A 569 -22.43 15.56 23.75
C PRO A 569 -22.25 16.01 22.29
N LEU A 570 -21.18 15.56 21.63
CA LEU A 570 -20.95 15.71 20.18
C LEU A 570 -21.96 14.90 19.34
N VAL A 571 -22.51 13.81 19.89
CA VAL A 571 -23.46 12.91 19.22
C VAL A 571 -24.88 13.10 19.77
N THR A 572 -25.02 13.19 21.10
CA THR A 572 -26.34 13.32 21.76
C THR A 572 -26.86 14.75 21.84
N GLY A 573 -26.05 15.75 21.52
CA GLY A 573 -26.37 17.17 21.78
C GLY A 573 -26.50 17.51 23.27
N GLY A 574 -26.09 16.60 24.17
CA GLY A 574 -26.37 16.67 25.61
C GLY A 574 -27.69 16.00 26.04
N GLY A 575 -28.42 15.38 25.12
CA GLY A 575 -29.61 14.57 25.38
C GLY A 575 -29.29 13.11 25.75
N ASP A 576 -30.29 12.25 25.56
CA ASP A 576 -30.25 10.81 25.91
C ASP A 576 -29.11 10.03 25.20
N PRO A 577 -28.67 8.88 25.75
CA PRO A 577 -27.60 8.08 25.17
C PRO A 577 -27.92 7.63 23.74
N ALA A 578 -27.01 7.93 22.81
CA ALA A 578 -27.05 7.42 21.45
C ALA A 578 -26.75 5.91 21.46
N SER A 579 -27.65 5.07 20.96
CA SER A 579 -27.39 3.65 20.70
C SER A 579 -26.84 3.43 19.30
N ALA A 580 -26.07 2.37 19.09
CA ALA A 580 -25.50 1.98 17.81
C ALA A 580 -25.88 0.54 17.46
N THR A 581 -26.09 0.25 16.16
CA THR A 581 -26.34 -1.10 15.65
C THR A 581 -25.40 -1.43 14.50
N HIS A 582 -25.03 -2.70 14.34
CA HIS A 582 -24.07 -3.17 13.34
C HIS A 582 -24.61 -4.37 12.56
N ASP A 583 -24.17 -4.52 11.31
CA ASP A 583 -24.41 -5.73 10.52
C ASP A 583 -23.46 -6.88 10.92
N GLY A 584 -23.71 -8.08 10.39
CA GLY A 584 -22.87 -9.24 10.70
C GLY A 584 -21.44 -9.17 10.15
N LEU A 585 -21.17 -8.28 9.19
CA LEU A 585 -19.81 -8.00 8.72
C LEU A 585 -19.10 -6.93 9.59
N GLY A 586 -19.74 -6.47 10.67
CA GLY A 586 -19.21 -5.51 11.64
C GLY A 586 -19.36 -4.05 11.21
N ARG A 587 -20.19 -3.75 10.22
CA ARG A 587 -20.36 -2.38 9.68
C ARG A 587 -21.53 -1.68 10.38
N LEU A 588 -21.36 -0.42 10.79
CA LEU A 588 -22.39 0.35 11.49
C LEU A 588 -23.63 0.51 10.60
N LEU A 589 -24.81 0.14 11.08
CA LEU A 589 -26.09 0.32 10.37
C LEU A 589 -26.82 1.57 10.83
N THR A 590 -26.87 1.83 12.15
CA THR A 590 -27.50 3.04 12.70
C THR A 590 -26.74 3.57 13.90
N LEU A 591 -26.82 4.88 14.13
CA LEU A 591 -26.38 5.58 15.34
C LEU A 591 -27.43 6.62 15.72
N GLY A 592 -27.98 6.54 16.94
CA GLY A 592 -28.90 7.54 17.48
C GLY A 592 -28.20 8.82 17.94
N GLY A 593 -28.95 9.71 18.60
CA GLY A 593 -28.43 10.96 19.15
C GLY A 593 -29.32 12.15 18.79
N ALA A 594 -28.75 13.36 18.78
CA ALA A 594 -29.46 14.56 18.33
C ALA A 594 -29.74 14.53 16.81
N ARG A 595 -28.87 13.85 16.08
CA ARG A 595 -28.87 13.73 14.62
C ARG A 595 -28.72 12.26 14.20
N PRO A 596 -29.79 11.44 14.28
CA PRO A 596 -29.69 10.02 13.98
C PRO A 596 -29.22 9.73 12.55
N LEU A 597 -28.25 8.82 12.45
CA LEU A 597 -27.67 8.31 11.21
C LEU A 597 -28.20 6.91 10.90
N SER A 598 -28.45 6.65 9.62
CA SER A 598 -28.58 5.31 9.04
C SER A 598 -27.63 5.16 7.84
N LEU A 599 -27.03 3.98 7.67
CA LEU A 599 -25.98 3.72 6.68
C LEU A 599 -26.32 2.48 5.84
N THR A 600 -26.34 2.64 4.52
CA THR A 600 -26.40 1.53 3.57
C THR A 600 -25.03 1.30 2.94
N TRP A 601 -24.55 0.06 2.96
CA TRP A 601 -23.21 -0.31 2.52
C TRP A 601 -23.18 -0.95 1.14
N GLY A 602 -22.18 -0.61 0.34
CA GLY A 602 -21.88 -1.27 -0.93
C GLY A 602 -20.89 -2.43 -0.78
N VAL A 603 -19.93 -2.49 -1.70
CA VAL A 603 -18.84 -3.47 -1.68
C VAL A 603 -17.92 -3.22 -0.49
N GLY A 604 -17.65 -4.27 0.30
CA GLY A 604 -16.72 -4.22 1.42
C GLY A 604 -17.03 -3.14 2.46
N GLY A 605 -16.06 -2.25 2.66
CA GLY A 605 -16.13 -1.13 3.61
C GLY A 605 -16.59 0.21 3.01
N SER A 606 -17.00 0.26 1.73
CA SER A 606 -17.56 1.47 1.12
C SER A 606 -19.02 1.68 1.53
N VAL A 607 -19.34 2.87 2.02
CA VAL A 607 -20.73 3.31 2.24
C VAL A 607 -21.33 3.79 0.92
N ALA A 608 -22.60 3.47 0.68
CA ALA A 608 -23.33 3.79 -0.55
C ALA A 608 -24.48 4.79 -0.33
N VAL A 609 -25.09 4.78 0.86
CA VAL A 609 -26.06 5.81 1.29
C VAL A 609 -25.78 6.18 2.75
N ILE A 610 -25.80 7.48 3.04
CA ILE A 610 -25.74 8.07 4.37
C ILE A 610 -27.02 8.89 4.55
N ASP A 611 -27.90 8.46 5.45
CA ASP A 611 -29.10 9.19 5.83
C ASP A 611 -28.88 9.82 7.21
N GLU A 612 -28.79 11.16 7.27
CA GLU A 612 -28.86 11.94 8.51
C GLU A 612 -30.27 12.54 8.65
N SER A 613 -30.80 12.55 9.88
CA SER A 613 -32.07 13.21 10.20
C SER A 613 -31.99 13.94 11.54
N ASP A 614 -32.88 14.89 11.79
CA ASP A 614 -33.09 15.42 13.13
C ASP A 614 -33.86 14.41 14.00
N ALA A 615 -33.63 14.42 15.32
CA ALA A 615 -34.35 13.55 16.26
C ALA A 615 -35.90 13.70 16.23
N GLY A 616 -36.44 14.75 15.62
CA GLY A 616 -37.87 14.95 15.36
C GLY A 616 -38.34 14.61 13.93
N GLY A 617 -37.45 14.16 13.04
CA GLY A 617 -37.74 13.83 11.63
C GLY A 617 -38.12 15.02 10.73
N GLY A 618 -37.95 16.26 11.20
CA GLY A 618 -38.37 17.48 10.50
C GLY A 618 -37.38 18.05 9.48
N HIS A 619 -36.15 17.55 9.49
CA HIS A 619 -35.06 17.87 8.56
C HIS A 619 -34.32 16.56 8.25
N SER A 620 -33.85 16.40 7.02
CA SER A 620 -33.14 15.20 6.57
C SER A 620 -32.11 15.51 5.49
N VAL A 621 -30.92 14.93 5.59
CA VAL A 621 -29.87 14.97 4.57
C VAL A 621 -29.50 13.55 4.15
N THR A 622 -29.86 13.16 2.93
CA THR A 622 -29.49 11.87 2.33
C THR A 622 -28.36 12.10 1.34
N THR A 623 -27.19 11.51 1.57
CA THR A 623 -26.08 11.47 0.60
C THR A 623 -25.97 10.08 -0.02
N THR A 624 -26.16 9.98 -1.34
CA THR A 624 -26.01 8.75 -2.12
C THR A 624 -24.74 8.81 -2.96
N LEU A 625 -23.99 7.70 -2.98
CA LEU A 625 -22.68 7.55 -3.62
C LEU A 625 -22.71 6.36 -4.60
N ASP A 626 -22.58 6.63 -5.89
CA ASP A 626 -22.55 5.61 -6.95
C ASP A 626 -21.09 5.21 -7.24
N GLU A 627 -20.53 4.27 -6.45
CA GLU A 627 -19.13 3.81 -6.57
C GLU A 627 -18.99 2.64 -7.56
N TYR A 628 -18.19 2.81 -8.63
CA TYR A 628 -17.81 1.74 -9.55
C TYR A 628 -16.32 1.41 -9.42
N GLY A 629 -16.00 0.16 -9.09
CA GLY A 629 -14.65 -0.40 -9.05
C GLY A 629 -13.70 0.24 -8.03
N GLY A 630 -14.21 1.20 -7.26
CA GLY A 630 -13.41 2.02 -6.37
C GLY A 630 -13.61 3.53 -6.46
N GLU A 631 -14.16 4.05 -7.57
CA GLU A 631 -14.37 5.49 -7.78
C GLU A 631 -15.86 5.84 -7.64
N ILE A 632 -16.18 6.81 -6.80
CA ILE A 632 -17.49 7.46 -6.79
C ILE A 632 -17.62 8.19 -8.13
N LEU A 633 -18.54 7.73 -8.97
CA LEU A 633 -18.88 8.38 -10.23
C LEU A 633 -19.85 9.52 -9.99
N ASP A 634 -20.98 9.25 -9.34
CA ASP A 634 -22.00 10.24 -9.00
C ASP A 634 -22.14 10.39 -7.49
N GLN A 635 -22.19 11.65 -7.03
CA GLN A 635 -22.64 12.00 -5.69
C GLN A 635 -23.96 12.76 -5.81
N THR A 636 -24.96 12.33 -5.05
CA THR A 636 -26.24 13.03 -4.90
C THR A 636 -26.45 13.40 -3.44
N VAL A 637 -26.88 14.63 -3.17
CA VAL A 637 -27.29 15.11 -1.85
C VAL A 637 -28.73 15.58 -1.96
N LEU A 638 -29.63 14.95 -1.21
CA LEU A 638 -31.00 15.40 -0.98
C LEU A 638 -31.04 16.09 0.39
N SER A 639 -31.61 17.30 0.43
CA SER A 639 -31.79 18.12 1.62
C SER A 639 -33.10 18.91 1.52
N ASP A 640 -33.45 19.68 2.55
CA ASP A 640 -34.61 20.59 2.52
C ASP A 640 -34.48 21.70 1.45
N ALA A 641 -33.25 21.98 0.97
CA ALA A 641 -33.00 22.88 -0.15
C ALA A 641 -33.28 22.23 -1.53
N GLY A 642 -33.51 20.91 -1.57
CA GLY A 642 -33.75 20.11 -2.77
C GLY A 642 -32.66 19.06 -3.00
N THR A 643 -32.62 18.53 -4.23
CA THR A 643 -31.60 17.57 -4.68
C THR A 643 -30.51 18.29 -5.48
N ASP A 644 -29.25 18.13 -5.08
CA ASP A 644 -28.07 18.42 -5.90
C ASP A 644 -27.39 17.11 -6.31
N THR A 645 -26.88 17.04 -7.54
CA THR A 645 -26.19 15.86 -8.08
C THR A 645 -25.02 16.31 -8.95
N VAL A 646 -23.82 15.81 -8.64
CA VAL A 646 -22.62 16.03 -9.45
C VAL A 646 -21.94 14.73 -9.83
N ARG A 647 -21.51 14.65 -11.10
CA ARG A 647 -20.64 13.58 -11.60
C ARG A 647 -19.18 13.97 -11.43
N LEU A 648 -18.42 13.14 -10.72
CA LEU A 648 -17.00 13.30 -10.49
C LEU A 648 -16.24 12.79 -11.73
N SER A 649 -15.37 13.62 -12.30
CA SER A 649 -14.62 13.26 -13.50
C SER A 649 -13.21 13.86 -13.45
N GLY A 650 -12.31 13.15 -12.75
CA GLY A 650 -10.98 13.64 -12.42
C GLY A 650 -11.02 15.00 -11.71
N PRO A 651 -10.51 16.09 -12.32
CA PRO A 651 -10.59 17.43 -11.75
C PRO A 651 -11.97 18.11 -11.93
N PHE A 652 -12.85 17.59 -12.78
CA PHE A 652 -14.16 18.19 -13.03
C PHE A 652 -15.22 17.67 -12.06
N ARG A 653 -16.16 18.54 -11.69
CA ARG A 653 -17.44 18.22 -11.06
C ARG A 653 -18.51 18.64 -12.05
N LEU A 654 -19.24 17.70 -12.63
CA LEU A 654 -20.13 17.92 -13.76
C LEU A 654 -21.59 17.97 -13.29
N ARG A 655 -22.37 18.91 -13.83
CA ARG A 655 -23.83 18.97 -13.62
C ARG A 655 -24.51 17.90 -14.46
N LEU A 656 -25.45 17.19 -13.85
CA LEU A 656 -26.30 16.23 -14.54
C LEU A 656 -27.71 16.76 -14.77
N THR A 657 -28.38 16.24 -15.79
CA THR A 657 -29.82 16.36 -15.97
C THR A 657 -30.33 15.08 -16.64
N SER A 658 -31.25 14.36 -15.99
CA SER A 658 -31.69 13.02 -16.42
C SER A 658 -30.54 12.04 -16.72
N GLY A 659 -29.45 12.10 -15.94
CA GLY A 659 -28.25 11.26 -16.08
C GLY A 659 -27.20 11.76 -17.09
N GLU A 660 -27.57 12.69 -17.99
CA GLU A 660 -26.69 13.27 -19.00
C GLU A 660 -25.91 14.48 -18.48
N VAL A 661 -24.70 14.70 -18.99
CA VAL A 661 -23.86 15.85 -18.61
C VAL A 661 -24.35 17.12 -19.32
N THR A 662 -24.83 18.10 -18.55
CA THR A 662 -25.35 19.38 -19.08
C THR A 662 -24.47 20.58 -18.78
N GLY A 663 -23.38 20.39 -18.05
CA GLY A 663 -22.34 21.40 -17.85
C GLY A 663 -21.33 21.01 -16.78
N THR A 664 -20.45 21.93 -16.43
CA THR A 664 -19.57 21.84 -15.25
C THR A 664 -20.22 22.60 -14.09
N ALA A 665 -20.11 22.08 -12.87
CA ALA A 665 -20.47 22.74 -11.62
C ALA A 665 -19.23 23.42 -11.01
N SER A 666 -18.11 22.70 -10.93
CA SER A 666 -16.81 23.25 -10.55
C SER A 666 -15.63 22.48 -11.17
N LEU A 667 -14.46 23.10 -11.14
CA LEU A 667 -13.17 22.55 -11.51
C LEU A 667 -12.25 22.59 -10.27
N GLN A 668 -11.66 21.46 -9.90
CA GLN A 668 -10.94 21.28 -8.64
C GLN A 668 -9.65 20.48 -8.85
N TYR A 669 -8.49 21.06 -8.52
CA TYR A 669 -7.18 20.43 -8.76
C TYR A 669 -6.13 20.80 -7.71
N GLY A 670 -5.11 19.95 -7.57
CA GLY A 670 -4.01 20.17 -6.64
C GLY A 670 -2.85 20.96 -7.24
N LEU A 671 -2.11 21.66 -6.38
CA LEU A 671 -0.83 22.32 -6.63
C LEU A 671 0.21 21.80 -5.61
N PRO A 672 1.52 22.15 -5.73
CA PRO A 672 2.51 21.78 -4.71
C PRO A 672 2.10 22.31 -3.32
N GLY A 673 2.69 21.77 -2.26
CA GLY A 673 2.42 22.25 -0.90
C GLY A 673 1.14 21.70 -0.26
N GLY A 674 0.50 20.69 -0.86
CA GLY A 674 -0.83 20.20 -0.48
C GLY A 674 -1.97 21.17 -0.81
N ALA A 675 -1.70 22.21 -1.59
CA ALA A 675 -2.66 23.25 -1.95
C ALA A 675 -3.71 22.73 -2.94
N THR A 676 -4.96 23.19 -2.81
CA THR A 676 -6.06 22.84 -3.70
C THR A 676 -6.72 24.09 -4.27
N VAL A 677 -6.84 24.17 -5.59
CA VAL A 677 -7.63 25.20 -6.27
C VAL A 677 -9.04 24.67 -6.51
N THR A 678 -10.05 25.48 -6.23
CA THR A 678 -11.45 25.24 -6.60
C THR A 678 -12.00 26.44 -7.35
N LEU A 679 -12.46 26.21 -8.59
CA LEU A 679 -13.13 27.18 -9.45
C LEU A 679 -14.59 26.73 -9.65
N THR A 680 -15.51 27.33 -8.90
CA THR A 680 -16.95 27.09 -9.04
C THR A 680 -17.52 27.95 -10.17
N THR A 681 -18.40 27.39 -11.00
CA THR A 681 -18.91 28.09 -12.20
C THR A 681 -19.66 29.37 -11.84
N GLY A 682 -19.07 30.52 -12.20
CA GLY A 682 -19.58 31.86 -11.92
C GLY A 682 -18.78 32.63 -10.85
N SER A 683 -17.92 31.95 -10.09
CA SER A 683 -17.05 32.52 -9.05
C SER A 683 -15.60 32.63 -9.53
N GLU A 684 -14.80 33.50 -8.91
CA GLU A 684 -13.35 33.43 -9.04
C GLU A 684 -12.78 32.08 -8.55
N ALA A 685 -11.61 31.70 -9.08
CA ALA A 685 -10.85 30.59 -8.55
C ALA A 685 -10.38 30.89 -7.11
N THR A 686 -10.50 29.90 -6.23
CA THR A 686 -10.06 29.97 -4.82
C THR A 686 -8.96 28.96 -4.54
N LEU A 687 -7.96 29.35 -3.75
CA LEU A 687 -6.79 28.56 -3.36
C LEU A 687 -6.88 28.24 -1.86
N SER A 688 -7.18 26.98 -1.52
CA SER A 688 -7.07 26.45 -0.16
C SER A 688 -5.65 26.00 0.11
N LEU A 689 -5.07 26.47 1.22
CA LEU A 689 -3.70 26.17 1.66
C LEU A 689 -3.74 25.42 3.01
N PRO A 690 -3.06 24.27 3.15
CA PRO A 690 -3.09 23.49 4.39
C PRO A 690 -2.11 23.99 5.46
N GLY A 691 -2.36 23.57 6.71
CA GLY A 691 -1.53 23.80 7.89
C GLY A 691 -0.42 22.75 8.07
N VAL A 692 0.19 22.72 9.25
CA VAL A 692 1.19 21.70 9.64
C VAL A 692 0.57 20.37 10.11
N ASP A 693 -0.75 20.26 10.17
CA ASP A 693 -1.50 19.03 10.44
C ASP A 693 -2.14 18.39 9.18
N GLY A 694 -2.06 19.09 8.04
CA GLY A 694 -2.70 18.73 6.77
C GLY A 694 -4.12 19.28 6.57
N SER A 695 -4.77 19.87 7.58
CA SER A 695 -6.09 20.48 7.46
C SER A 695 -6.01 21.84 6.76
N ALA A 696 -7.13 22.30 6.17
CA ALA A 696 -7.20 23.61 5.54
C ALA A 696 -6.93 24.72 6.57
N LEU A 697 -5.96 25.59 6.28
CA LEU A 697 -5.55 26.69 7.16
C LEU A 697 -6.22 28.01 6.76
N VAL A 698 -6.27 28.29 5.45
CA VAL A 698 -6.75 29.52 4.84
C VAL A 698 -7.20 29.29 3.38
N THR A 699 -8.21 30.01 2.93
CA THR A 699 -8.70 30.04 1.54
C THR A 699 -8.57 31.45 0.97
N LEU A 700 -7.97 31.59 -0.23
CA LEU A 700 -7.62 32.88 -0.83
C LEU A 700 -8.11 33.01 -2.29
N PRO A 701 -8.58 34.17 -2.75
CA PRO A 701 -8.93 34.40 -4.16
C PRO A 701 -7.68 34.42 -5.07
N VAL A 702 -7.78 33.75 -6.21
CA VAL A 702 -6.73 33.67 -7.25
C VAL A 702 -7.32 33.87 -8.67
N PRO A 703 -7.95 35.03 -8.98
CA PRO A 703 -8.60 35.30 -10.28
C PRO A 703 -7.76 35.02 -11.53
N SER A 704 -6.43 35.09 -11.46
CA SER A 704 -5.52 34.69 -12.54
C SER A 704 -5.65 33.23 -12.98
N LEU A 705 -6.27 32.36 -12.17
CA LEU A 705 -6.54 30.95 -12.47
C LEU A 705 -8.01 30.67 -12.82
N GLY A 706 -8.86 31.71 -12.83
CA GLY A 706 -10.28 31.60 -13.19
C GLY A 706 -11.07 32.84 -12.79
N ALA A 707 -11.78 33.44 -13.76
CA ALA A 707 -12.56 34.66 -13.57
C ALA A 707 -14.03 34.35 -13.21
N GLY A 708 -14.62 35.22 -12.38
CA GLY A 708 -16.02 35.18 -11.98
C GLY A 708 -16.33 36.30 -11.00
N THR A 709 -17.29 36.10 -10.09
CA THR A 709 -17.54 37.03 -8.97
C THR A 709 -16.41 36.96 -7.93
N ALA A 710 -16.04 38.13 -7.40
CA ALA A 710 -14.93 38.28 -6.47
C ALA A 710 -15.11 37.44 -5.20
N ALA A 711 -14.15 36.56 -4.90
CA ALA A 711 -14.20 35.70 -3.73
C ALA A 711 -13.51 36.36 -2.53
N ALA A 712 -14.13 36.31 -1.34
CA ALA A 712 -13.51 36.80 -0.12
C ALA A 712 -12.39 35.84 0.35
N ALA A 713 -11.30 36.41 0.88
CA ALA A 713 -10.32 35.63 1.63
C ALA A 713 -10.92 35.19 2.97
N SER A 714 -10.75 33.94 3.36
CA SER A 714 -11.32 33.38 4.59
C SER A 714 -10.34 32.47 5.33
N ILE A 715 -10.51 32.41 6.65
CA ILE A 715 -9.89 31.39 7.48
C ILE A 715 -10.73 30.12 7.31
N ALA A 716 -10.10 29.01 6.98
CA ALA A 716 -10.82 27.74 6.82
C ALA A 716 -11.30 27.20 8.18
N GLY A 717 -12.34 26.37 8.17
CA GLY A 717 -12.92 25.76 9.38
C GLY A 717 -11.86 25.10 10.26
N ARG A 718 -12.03 25.19 11.58
CA ARG A 718 -11.12 24.61 12.58
C ARG A 718 -11.76 23.43 13.28
N PHE A 719 -10.95 22.43 13.57
CA PHE A 719 -11.40 21.12 14.06
C PHE A 719 -10.76 20.79 15.41
N GLY A 720 -11.35 19.87 16.16
CA GLY A 720 -10.70 19.15 17.24
C GLY A 720 -9.64 18.17 16.73
N PRO A 721 -8.92 17.48 17.64
CA PRO A 721 -7.85 16.55 17.28
C PRO A 721 -8.29 15.40 16.35
N TYR A 722 -9.51 14.89 16.52
CA TYR A 722 -10.09 13.80 15.73
C TYR A 722 -10.91 14.29 14.53
N GLY A 723 -10.88 15.60 14.22
CA GLY A 723 -11.68 16.20 13.17
C GLY A 723 -13.06 16.69 13.64
N GLU A 724 -13.30 16.76 14.95
CA GLU A 724 -14.57 17.25 15.49
C GLU A 724 -14.79 18.72 15.02
N PRO A 725 -15.90 19.10 14.37
CA PRO A 725 -16.10 20.49 13.96
C PRO A 725 -16.15 21.41 15.19
N LEU A 726 -15.33 22.46 15.21
CA LEU A 726 -15.50 23.57 16.14
C LEU A 726 -16.57 24.53 15.59
N ALA A 727 -17.04 25.47 16.42
CA ALA A 727 -18.14 26.36 16.06
C ALA A 727 -17.90 27.16 14.76
N ASP A 728 -19.01 27.61 14.16
CA ASP A 728 -19.09 28.46 12.96
C ASP A 728 -18.70 27.79 11.62
N ILE A 729 -18.62 26.45 11.58
CA ILE A 729 -18.58 25.68 10.32
C ILE A 729 -20.03 25.41 9.85
N PRO A 730 -20.41 25.79 8.61
CA PRO A 730 -21.65 25.32 7.99
C PRO A 730 -21.51 23.84 7.63
N THR A 731 -22.18 22.96 8.37
CA THR A 731 -22.05 21.49 8.23
C THR A 731 -23.14 20.87 7.36
N ASP A 732 -24.38 21.37 7.41
CA ASP A 732 -25.30 21.20 6.28
C ASP A 732 -25.04 22.32 5.25
N THR A 733 -24.90 21.91 3.99
CA THR A 733 -24.67 22.77 2.83
C THR A 733 -25.63 22.45 1.67
N GLY A 734 -26.45 21.40 1.78
CA GLY A 734 -27.31 20.89 0.69
C GLY A 734 -26.58 20.54 -0.62
N SER A 735 -25.25 20.44 -0.60
CA SER A 735 -24.39 20.49 -1.79
C SER A 735 -23.69 19.15 -2.03
N ALA A 736 -23.75 18.65 -3.26
CA ALA A 736 -23.04 17.46 -3.69
C ALA A 736 -21.57 17.72 -4.08
N LEU A 737 -21.13 18.99 -4.11
CA LEU A 737 -19.73 19.33 -4.38
C LEU A 737 -18.78 18.87 -3.23
N PRO A 738 -17.70 18.11 -3.52
CA PRO A 738 -16.75 17.66 -2.51
C PRO A 738 -16.10 18.77 -1.68
N ALA A 739 -16.38 18.76 -0.38
CA ALA A 739 -15.73 19.60 0.62
C ALA A 739 -14.48 18.92 1.21
N TYR A 740 -13.35 19.60 1.18
CA TYR A 740 -12.09 19.16 1.79
C TYR A 740 -11.70 20.17 2.88
N THR A 741 -11.75 19.77 4.15
CA THR A 741 -11.63 20.69 5.29
C THR A 741 -10.61 20.19 6.32
N TRP A 742 -10.99 19.27 7.21
CA TRP A 742 -10.06 18.48 7.99
C TRP A 742 -9.20 17.61 7.07
N LYS A 743 -7.88 17.54 7.33
CA LYS A 743 -6.90 16.81 6.51
C LYS A 743 -6.99 17.09 4.99
N ALA A 744 -7.39 18.31 4.60
CA ALA A 744 -7.59 18.72 3.20
C ALA A 744 -6.40 18.41 2.25
N SER A 745 -5.16 18.42 2.73
CA SER A 745 -3.99 18.05 1.91
C SER A 745 -3.99 16.58 1.46
N ALA A 746 -4.69 15.70 2.18
CA ALA A 746 -4.95 14.31 1.82
C ALA A 746 -6.26 14.12 1.03
N ARG A 747 -7.01 15.21 0.77
CA ARG A 747 -8.33 15.24 0.11
C ARG A 747 -9.37 14.30 0.73
N GLN A 748 -9.34 14.18 2.05
CA GLN A 748 -10.38 13.49 2.81
C GLN A 748 -11.68 14.30 2.72
N GLN A 749 -12.73 13.69 2.17
CA GLN A 749 -13.97 14.39 1.86
C GLN A 749 -14.89 14.41 3.07
N THR A 750 -15.26 15.59 3.54
CA THR A 750 -16.37 15.75 4.48
C THR A 750 -17.69 15.65 3.71
N MET A 751 -18.60 14.81 4.19
CA MET A 751 -19.98 14.68 3.68
C MET A 751 -20.84 15.88 4.10
N ALA A 752 -21.91 16.13 3.36
CA ALA A 752 -22.96 17.04 3.79
C ALA A 752 -23.72 16.42 4.98
N GLY A 753 -24.11 17.27 5.94
CA GLY A 753 -24.77 16.84 7.18
C GLY A 753 -23.93 17.19 8.41
N THR A 754 -24.60 17.36 9.55
CA THR A 754 -23.97 17.83 10.78
C THR A 754 -22.98 16.84 11.37
N SER A 755 -23.15 15.55 11.08
CA SER A 755 -22.29 14.46 11.53
C SER A 755 -20.84 14.55 11.04
N SER A 756 -20.57 15.36 10.01
CA SER A 756 -19.23 15.59 9.46
C SER A 756 -18.50 14.29 9.05
N ILE A 757 -19.26 13.29 8.58
CA ILE A 757 -18.73 11.99 8.16
C ILE A 757 -17.65 12.22 7.11
N THR A 758 -16.47 11.64 7.34
CA THR A 758 -15.32 11.80 6.45
C THR A 758 -15.12 10.51 5.68
N LEU A 759 -15.10 10.59 4.34
CA LEU A 759 -14.74 9.46 3.49
C LEU A 759 -13.22 9.36 3.35
N LEU A 760 -12.71 8.17 3.65
CA LEU A 760 -11.36 7.74 3.29
C LEU A 760 -11.47 6.63 2.23
N PRO A 761 -10.45 6.40 1.38
CA PRO A 761 -10.52 5.44 0.28
C PRO A 761 -11.04 4.03 0.61
N ALA A 762 -10.82 3.50 1.81
CA ALA A 762 -11.22 2.15 2.21
C ALA A 762 -12.27 2.05 3.34
N ARG A 763 -12.55 3.15 4.07
CA ARG A 763 -13.52 3.20 5.20
C ARG A 763 -14.16 4.58 5.34
N ALA A 764 -15.41 4.63 5.79
CA ALA A 764 -16.00 5.85 6.32
C ALA A 764 -15.61 6.06 7.79
N TYR A 765 -15.40 7.31 8.20
CA TYR A 765 -14.98 7.72 9.53
C TYR A 765 -15.94 8.78 10.09
N SER A 766 -16.28 8.70 11.38
CA SER A 766 -17.08 9.74 12.05
C SER A 766 -16.23 10.47 13.09
N PRO A 767 -15.92 11.76 12.90
CA PRO A 767 -15.14 12.54 13.87
C PRO A 767 -15.80 12.64 15.26
N LEU A 768 -17.15 12.65 15.33
CA LEU A 768 -17.91 12.88 16.57
C LEU A 768 -17.78 11.74 17.59
N ILE A 769 -17.51 10.53 17.12
CA ILE A 769 -17.03 9.38 17.92
C ILE A 769 -15.53 9.14 17.77
N GLY A 770 -14.92 9.70 16.71
CA GLY A 770 -13.56 9.49 16.21
C GLY A 770 -13.15 8.02 16.16
N GLU A 771 -13.99 7.22 15.51
CA GLU A 771 -13.82 5.80 15.22
C GLU A 771 -14.27 5.55 13.77
N PHE A 772 -13.78 4.48 13.15
CA PHE A 772 -14.24 4.05 11.84
C PHE A 772 -15.62 3.39 11.90
N LEU A 773 -16.41 3.58 10.84
CA LEU A 773 -17.79 3.08 10.75
C LEU A 773 -17.88 1.67 10.18
N SER A 774 -16.77 1.16 9.66
CA SER A 774 -16.58 -0.22 9.22
C SER A 774 -15.23 -0.74 9.73
N PRO A 775 -15.07 -2.06 9.89
CA PRO A 775 -13.83 -2.63 10.42
C PRO A 775 -12.68 -2.47 9.43
N ASP A 776 -11.44 -2.51 9.91
CA ASP A 776 -10.26 -2.51 9.04
C ASP A 776 -10.30 -3.68 8.03
N PRO A 777 -10.13 -3.41 6.71
CA PRO A 777 -9.92 -4.45 5.72
C PRO A 777 -8.48 -5.00 5.72
N VAL A 778 -7.52 -4.31 6.34
CA VAL A 778 -6.11 -4.73 6.40
C VAL A 778 -5.83 -5.45 7.73
N LEU A 779 -5.16 -6.60 7.65
CA LEU A 779 -4.70 -7.34 8.83
C LEU A 779 -3.26 -7.00 9.21
N ASP A 780 -3.03 -5.75 9.57
CA ASP A 780 -1.88 -5.44 10.43
C ASP A 780 -2.21 -5.73 11.90
N ALA A 781 -1.22 -5.58 12.78
CA ALA A 781 -1.35 -5.93 14.20
C ALA A 781 -1.84 -4.74 15.06
N ALA A 782 -2.64 -3.84 14.48
CA ALA A 782 -3.28 -2.74 15.20
C ALA A 782 -4.12 -3.23 16.40
N SER A 783 -4.31 -2.32 17.35
CA SER A 783 -4.85 -2.63 18.67
C SER A 783 -6.35 -2.96 18.65
N ASN A 784 -7.13 -2.31 17.77
CA ASN A 784 -8.53 -2.60 17.47
C ASN A 784 -8.89 -2.14 16.03
N LEU A 785 -9.79 -2.87 15.36
CA LEU A 785 -10.20 -2.68 13.96
C LEU A 785 -11.00 -1.40 13.64
N TYR A 786 -11.49 -0.66 14.64
CA TYR A 786 -12.25 0.58 14.47
C TYR A 786 -11.49 1.82 14.98
N ALA A 787 -10.35 1.65 15.66
CA ALA A 787 -9.62 2.74 16.30
C ALA A 787 -8.90 3.63 15.27
N TYR A 788 -9.23 4.93 15.23
CA TYR A 788 -8.51 5.87 14.38
C TYR A 788 -7.13 6.19 14.96
N THR A 789 -6.07 6.01 14.16
CA THR A 789 -4.68 6.36 14.49
C THR A 789 -4.15 5.81 15.82
N ASP A 790 -4.62 4.63 16.24
CA ASP A 790 -4.32 4.02 17.55
C ASP A 790 -4.50 4.98 18.77
N GLY A 791 -5.40 5.96 18.64
CA GLY A 791 -5.63 6.98 19.67
C GLY A 791 -4.69 8.20 19.63
N ASP A 792 -3.87 8.41 18.60
CA ASP A 792 -3.02 9.61 18.44
C ASP A 792 -3.17 10.30 17.06
N PRO A 793 -4.26 11.05 16.81
CA PRO A 793 -4.52 11.73 15.54
C PRO A 793 -3.70 13.01 15.32
N VAL A 794 -2.85 13.38 16.30
CA VAL A 794 -2.02 14.59 16.26
C VAL A 794 -0.65 14.27 15.66
N ASN A 795 -0.07 13.12 16.04
CA ASN A 795 1.21 12.64 15.54
C ASN A 795 1.06 11.65 14.37
N GLN A 796 -0.01 10.86 14.32
CA GLN A 796 -0.33 9.95 13.21
C GLN A 796 -1.46 10.50 12.34
N SER A 797 -1.65 9.89 11.16
CA SER A 797 -2.78 10.15 10.28
C SER A 797 -3.05 8.87 9.48
N ASP A 798 -4.29 8.39 9.42
CA ASP A 798 -4.67 7.42 8.38
C ASP A 798 -5.22 8.22 7.18
N PRO A 799 -4.51 8.30 6.04
CA PRO A 799 -5.02 8.91 4.82
C PRO A 799 -5.85 7.95 3.95
N THR A 800 -5.70 6.64 4.14
CA THR A 800 -6.25 5.59 3.26
C THR A 800 -7.56 4.98 3.77
N GLY A 801 -7.79 5.01 5.08
CA GLY A 801 -8.79 4.21 5.75
C GLY A 801 -8.38 2.74 5.88
N GLY A 802 -7.09 2.43 5.96
CA GLY A 802 -6.59 1.05 6.09
C GLY A 802 -5.11 0.91 6.51
N SER A 803 -4.49 1.98 7.01
CA SER A 803 -3.14 1.96 7.61
C SER A 803 -2.80 3.33 8.19
N SER A 804 -2.32 3.40 9.43
CA SER A 804 -1.86 4.69 10.00
C SER A 804 -0.43 5.02 9.56
N ASP A 805 -0.28 6.17 8.90
CA ASP A 805 1.00 6.78 8.55
C ASP A 805 1.43 7.80 9.62
N ASP A 806 2.72 8.13 9.62
CA ASP A 806 3.25 9.30 10.33
C ASP A 806 2.66 10.59 9.72
N SER A 807 2.06 11.47 10.53
CA SER A 807 1.42 12.70 10.04
C SER A 807 2.37 13.63 9.27
N SER A 808 3.68 13.50 9.47
CA SER A 808 4.69 14.25 8.72
C SER A 808 4.94 13.72 7.30
N LEU A 809 4.71 12.42 7.04
CA LEU A 809 4.92 11.82 5.72
C LEU A 809 3.87 12.28 4.70
N THR A 810 2.60 12.35 5.10
CA THR A 810 1.49 12.80 4.24
C THR A 810 1.72 14.22 3.72
N ILE A 811 2.34 15.08 4.53
CA ILE A 811 2.69 16.45 4.13
C ILE A 811 3.94 16.47 3.24
N VAL A 812 4.95 15.61 3.47
CA VAL A 812 6.13 15.53 2.59
C VAL A 812 5.77 15.08 1.17
N THR A 813 4.84 14.13 1.00
CA THR A 813 4.31 13.76 -0.32
C THR A 813 3.40 14.85 -0.90
N GLY A 814 2.54 15.48 -0.09
CA GLY A 814 1.72 16.63 -0.51
C GLY A 814 2.54 17.85 -0.97
N VAL A 815 3.70 18.09 -0.36
CA VAL A 815 4.56 19.25 -0.62
C VAL A 815 5.18 19.24 -2.04
N LEU A 816 5.38 18.06 -2.64
CA LEU A 816 6.01 17.92 -3.96
C LEU A 816 5.04 17.55 -5.09
N SER A 817 3.79 17.17 -4.78
CA SER A 817 2.93 16.39 -5.71
C SER A 817 1.98 17.21 -6.60
N ALA A 818 2.48 18.20 -7.34
CA ALA A 818 1.73 18.75 -8.49
C ALA A 818 1.50 17.71 -9.61
N ALA A 819 2.44 16.78 -9.78
CA ALA A 819 2.24 15.59 -10.61
C ALA A 819 1.13 14.64 -10.08
N GLY A 820 0.62 14.90 -8.87
CA GLY A 820 -0.45 14.14 -8.20
C GLY A 820 -1.82 14.17 -8.89
N LEU A 821 -1.96 14.84 -10.04
CA LEU A 821 -3.13 14.69 -10.90
C LEU A 821 -3.30 13.27 -11.45
N PHE A 822 -2.21 12.51 -11.65
CA PHE A 822 -2.34 11.06 -11.84
C PHE A 822 -2.97 10.42 -10.59
N GLY A 823 -2.45 10.71 -9.40
CA GLY A 823 -2.95 10.18 -8.13
C GLY A 823 -4.41 10.49 -7.76
N SER A 824 -5.13 11.36 -8.50
CA SER A 824 -6.54 11.70 -8.23
C SER A 824 -7.50 11.54 -9.42
N MET A 825 -7.12 10.73 -10.40
CA MET A 825 -7.97 10.24 -11.51
C MET A 825 -7.53 8.86 -11.98
N TRP A 826 -6.29 8.49 -11.62
CA TRP A 826 -5.88 7.11 -11.35
C TRP A 826 -5.92 6.84 -9.83
N GLY A 827 -6.48 7.78 -9.07
CA GLY A 827 -6.90 7.66 -7.67
C GLY A 827 -8.04 6.65 -7.45
N GLY A 828 -8.49 5.98 -8.50
CA GLY A 828 -9.18 4.68 -8.47
C GLY A 828 -9.04 3.88 -9.77
N TYR A 829 -7.94 4.03 -10.53
CA TYR A 829 -7.44 2.99 -11.46
C TYR A 829 -6.08 2.42 -11.02
N ALA A 830 -5.11 3.26 -10.67
CA ALA A 830 -3.97 2.80 -9.87
C ALA A 830 -4.49 2.37 -8.49
N ILE A 831 -5.37 3.16 -7.86
CA ILE A 831 -6.14 2.75 -6.68
C ILE A 831 -7.33 1.84 -7.05
N GLY A 832 -7.71 1.69 -8.31
CA GLY A 832 -8.57 0.57 -8.76
C GLY A 832 -7.81 -0.74 -8.62
N ARG A 833 -6.53 -0.74 -8.98
CA ARG A 833 -5.59 -1.81 -8.64
C ARG A 833 -5.20 -1.83 -7.17
N TYR A 834 -5.19 -0.74 -6.40
CA TYR A 834 -5.03 -0.81 -4.93
C TYR A 834 -6.34 -1.14 -4.18
N LYS A 835 -7.52 -1.07 -4.80
CA LYS A 835 -8.81 -1.50 -4.23
C LYS A 835 -9.10 -2.93 -4.63
N GLU A 836 -8.85 -3.35 -5.85
CA GLU A 836 -8.76 -4.78 -6.18
C GLU A 836 -7.61 -5.43 -5.40
N LEU A 837 -6.41 -4.82 -5.32
CA LEU A 837 -5.40 -5.35 -4.40
C LEU A 837 -5.86 -5.23 -2.94
N ALA A 838 -6.52 -4.19 -2.42
CA ALA A 838 -6.99 -4.20 -1.02
C ALA A 838 -8.02 -5.34 -0.77
N ARG A 839 -8.97 -5.53 -1.70
CA ARG A 839 -9.91 -6.66 -1.76
C ARG A 839 -9.18 -8.02 -1.79
N PHE A 840 -7.90 -8.07 -2.20
CA PHE A 840 -7.05 -9.27 -2.30
C PHE A 840 -5.69 -9.21 -1.54
N ALA A 841 -5.48 -8.27 -0.61
CA ALA A 841 -4.14 -7.99 -0.02
C ALA A 841 -4.12 -7.61 1.47
N GLY A 842 -5.27 -7.61 2.17
CA GLY A 842 -5.27 -7.89 3.61
C GLY A 842 -4.68 -9.28 3.95
N TRP A 843 -4.42 -10.10 2.93
CA TRP A 843 -4.23 -11.56 2.99
C TRP A 843 -3.01 -12.06 2.19
N GLY A 844 -2.44 -11.20 1.33
CA GLY A 844 -1.57 -11.57 0.21
C GLY A 844 -0.07 -11.33 0.42
N ALA A 845 0.51 -11.80 1.52
CA ALA A 845 1.93 -11.59 1.90
C ALA A 845 2.96 -12.34 1.02
N SER A 846 2.90 -12.17 -0.31
CA SER A 846 3.95 -12.61 -1.25
C SER A 846 4.04 -11.85 -2.59
N VAL A 847 3.03 -11.03 -2.98
CA VAL A 847 3.07 -10.27 -4.26
C VAL A 847 3.71 -8.87 -4.10
N ALA A 848 3.70 -8.30 -2.89
CA ALA A 848 4.35 -7.01 -2.58
C ALA A 848 5.88 -6.99 -2.85
N GLY A 849 6.52 -8.16 -2.95
CA GLY A 849 7.98 -8.29 -3.13
C GLY A 849 8.54 -7.76 -4.46
N ALA A 850 7.71 -7.52 -5.48
CA ALA A 850 8.17 -7.09 -6.80
C ALA A 850 8.25 -5.55 -6.97
N LEU A 851 7.35 -4.79 -6.35
CA LEU A 851 7.29 -3.32 -6.49
C LEU A 851 7.88 -2.57 -5.29
N MET A 852 7.94 -3.18 -4.10
CA MET A 852 8.68 -2.62 -2.96
C MET A 852 10.20 -2.56 -3.20
N ALA A 853 10.73 -3.19 -4.25
CA ALA A 853 12.14 -3.13 -4.61
C ALA A 853 12.66 -1.69 -4.84
N GLY A 854 11.82 -0.77 -5.33
CA GLY A 854 12.18 0.65 -5.49
C GLY A 854 12.14 1.43 -4.17
N VAL A 855 11.19 1.14 -3.28
CA VAL A 855 11.01 1.85 -2.00
C VAL A 855 11.97 1.34 -0.92
N ASN A 856 12.33 0.06 -0.96
CA ASN A 856 13.32 -0.50 -0.03
C ASN A 856 14.71 0.16 -0.18
N ALA A 857 15.03 0.73 -1.35
CA ALA A 857 16.26 1.50 -1.55
C ALA A 857 16.27 2.83 -0.74
N SER A 858 15.12 3.47 -0.52
CA SER A 858 15.03 4.70 0.26
C SER A 858 14.87 4.45 1.77
N LEU A 859 14.27 3.33 2.18
CA LEU A 859 14.26 2.90 3.58
C LEU A 859 15.65 2.40 4.04
N ALA A 860 16.37 1.65 3.20
CA ALA A 860 17.74 1.22 3.49
C ALA A 860 18.74 2.39 3.57
N ALA A 861 18.43 3.53 2.95
CA ALA A 861 19.21 4.76 3.11
C ALA A 861 18.94 5.50 4.45
N LYS A 862 17.77 5.27 5.09
CA LYS A 862 17.44 5.86 6.40
C LYS A 862 17.89 5.01 7.59
N SER A 863 18.08 3.70 7.43
CA SER A 863 18.45 2.79 8.53
C SER A 863 19.85 3.01 9.14
N GLN A 864 20.57 4.05 8.72
CA GLN A 864 21.85 4.46 9.29
C GLN A 864 21.81 5.79 10.06
N ASN A 865 20.74 6.61 9.95
CA ASN A 865 20.66 7.95 10.58
C ASN A 865 19.20 8.44 10.79
N ALA A 866 18.47 7.95 11.81
CA ALA A 866 17.16 8.49 12.19
C ALA A 866 16.72 8.11 13.62
N ASP A 867 16.66 9.08 14.55
CA ASP A 867 16.37 8.89 15.98
C ASP A 867 14.87 8.88 16.37
N ASN A 868 13.95 8.66 15.42
CA ASN A 868 12.50 8.75 15.64
C ASN A 868 11.93 7.37 16.05
N GLY A 869 12.03 7.03 17.33
CA GLY A 869 11.87 5.65 17.86
C GLY A 869 10.47 5.05 17.97
N ALA A 870 9.40 5.75 17.57
CA ALA A 870 8.01 5.26 17.72
C ALA A 870 7.51 4.48 16.48
N THR A 871 7.31 5.16 15.36
CA THR A 871 6.65 4.61 14.15
C THR A 871 7.39 3.42 13.54
N VAL A 872 8.72 3.40 13.68
CA VAL A 872 9.58 2.31 13.19
C VAL A 872 9.35 1.00 13.96
N ALA A 873 8.92 1.04 15.23
CA ALA A 873 8.76 -0.17 16.05
C ALA A 873 7.58 -1.05 15.61
N ILE A 874 6.46 -0.43 15.21
CA ILE A 874 5.26 -1.10 14.69
C ILE A 874 5.56 -1.67 13.28
N GLY A 875 6.13 -0.83 12.41
CA GLY A 875 6.61 -1.26 11.09
C GLY A 875 7.66 -2.38 11.16
N LEU A 876 8.52 -2.40 12.18
CA LEU A 876 9.49 -3.48 12.40
C LEU A 876 8.88 -4.79 12.90
N ALA A 877 7.68 -4.80 13.50
CA ALA A 877 6.97 -6.05 13.79
C ALA A 877 6.52 -6.72 12.47
N ALA A 878 5.97 -5.93 11.54
CA ALA A 878 5.64 -6.39 10.19
C ALA A 878 6.90 -6.71 9.35
N ALA A 879 7.99 -5.95 9.52
CA ALA A 879 9.27 -6.22 8.86
C ALA A 879 9.97 -7.48 9.39
N ALA A 880 9.86 -7.78 10.69
CA ALA A 880 10.31 -9.04 11.28
C ALA A 880 9.46 -10.21 10.76
N GLY A 881 8.14 -10.04 10.69
CA GLY A 881 7.22 -10.98 10.05
C GLY A 881 7.58 -11.28 8.60
N SER A 882 7.92 -10.25 7.81
CA SER A 882 8.36 -10.41 6.41
C SER A 882 9.83 -10.85 6.24
N GLY A 883 10.68 -10.63 7.24
CA GLY A 883 11.99 -11.28 7.37
C GLY A 883 11.87 -12.79 7.60
N VAL A 884 10.94 -13.22 8.46
CA VAL A 884 10.57 -14.63 8.59
C VAL A 884 9.90 -15.14 7.30
N ALA A 885 9.03 -14.35 6.65
CA ALA A 885 8.45 -14.69 5.36
C ALA A 885 9.50 -14.78 4.23
N SER A 886 10.67 -14.13 4.34
CA SER A 886 11.78 -14.29 3.41
C SER A 886 12.45 -15.67 3.56
N TYR A 887 12.61 -16.16 4.79
CA TYR A 887 13.12 -17.51 5.07
C TYR A 887 12.07 -18.60 4.78
N GLY A 888 10.80 -18.32 5.06
CA GLY A 888 9.65 -19.11 4.63
C GLY A 888 9.56 -19.19 3.10
N SER A 889 9.71 -18.07 2.39
CA SER A 889 9.73 -17.99 0.92
C SER A 889 10.93 -18.70 0.31
N TYR A 890 12.08 -18.75 1.00
CA TYR A 890 13.22 -19.56 0.57
C TYR A 890 12.90 -21.07 0.65
N ARG A 891 12.36 -21.55 1.78
CA ARG A 891 11.91 -22.95 1.94
C ARG A 891 10.81 -23.30 0.94
N PHE A 892 9.80 -22.44 0.85
CA PHE A 892 8.67 -22.56 -0.04
C PHE A 892 9.15 -22.55 -1.49
N GLY A 893 10.06 -21.67 -1.90
CA GLY A 893 10.64 -21.64 -3.24
C GLY A 893 11.37 -22.92 -3.61
N VAL A 894 12.17 -23.49 -2.70
CA VAL A 894 12.89 -24.77 -2.94
C VAL A 894 11.92 -25.95 -3.08
N ASN A 895 10.93 -26.06 -2.19
CA ASN A 895 9.94 -27.15 -2.24
C ASN A 895 8.87 -26.95 -3.33
N ARG A 896 8.45 -25.73 -3.62
CA ARG A 896 7.64 -25.35 -4.79
C ARG A 896 8.41 -25.66 -6.07
N GLY A 897 9.72 -25.45 -6.10
CA GLY A 897 10.59 -25.94 -7.17
C GLY A 897 10.52 -27.46 -7.34
N ARG A 898 10.35 -28.25 -6.27
CA ARG A 898 10.15 -29.71 -6.32
C ARG A 898 8.73 -30.09 -6.75
N VAL A 899 7.69 -29.46 -6.20
CA VAL A 899 6.27 -29.70 -6.58
C VAL A 899 6.00 -29.27 -8.02
N VAL A 900 6.47 -28.10 -8.46
CA VAL A 900 6.36 -27.61 -9.83
C VAL A 900 7.21 -28.44 -10.80
N ARG A 901 8.38 -28.98 -10.39
CA ARG A 901 9.10 -29.97 -11.22
C ARG A 901 8.30 -31.26 -11.37
N ASN A 902 7.67 -31.78 -10.31
CA ASN A 902 6.86 -32.99 -10.38
C ASN A 902 5.56 -32.77 -11.18
N ALA A 903 4.88 -31.65 -10.99
CA ALA A 903 3.70 -31.26 -11.75
C ALA A 903 4.03 -31.00 -13.24
N ARG A 904 5.14 -30.30 -13.54
CA ARG A 904 5.65 -30.18 -14.91
C ARG A 904 6.11 -31.51 -15.48
N ALA A 905 6.64 -32.44 -14.70
CA ALA A 905 6.98 -33.78 -15.18
C ALA A 905 5.73 -34.61 -15.52
N ALA A 906 4.65 -34.49 -14.74
CA ALA A 906 3.35 -35.07 -15.06
C ALA A 906 2.71 -34.40 -16.29
N GLN A 907 2.80 -33.07 -16.41
CA GLN A 907 2.36 -32.31 -17.59
C GLN A 907 3.15 -32.74 -18.84
N LEU A 908 4.48 -32.65 -18.80
CA LEU A 908 5.39 -33.11 -19.87
C LEU A 908 5.27 -34.61 -20.18
N GLY A 909 4.82 -35.42 -19.22
CA GLY A 909 4.47 -36.83 -19.43
C GLY A 909 3.22 -36.97 -20.30
N ARG A 910 2.13 -36.27 -19.95
CA ARG A 910 0.90 -36.17 -20.76
C ARG A 910 1.18 -35.54 -22.12
N ASP A 911 1.95 -34.47 -22.17
CA ASP A 911 2.32 -33.77 -23.40
C ASP A 911 3.26 -34.62 -24.27
N ARG A 912 4.14 -35.45 -23.69
CA ARG A 912 4.91 -36.45 -24.46
C ARG A 912 4.02 -37.58 -24.97
N GLN A 913 3.02 -38.04 -24.22
CA GLN A 913 2.07 -39.03 -24.72
C GLN A 913 1.22 -38.45 -25.86
N ALA A 914 0.70 -37.23 -25.72
CA ALA A 914 -0.04 -36.52 -26.76
C ALA A 914 0.84 -36.19 -27.98
N GLN A 915 2.09 -35.75 -27.79
CA GLN A 915 3.03 -35.56 -28.90
C GLN A 915 3.45 -36.88 -29.54
N ASN A 916 3.49 -38.00 -28.81
CA ASN A 916 3.84 -39.29 -29.38
C ASN A 916 2.67 -39.91 -30.16
N SER A 917 1.41 -39.75 -29.71
CA SER A 917 0.24 -40.14 -30.50
C SER A 917 0.09 -39.25 -31.74
N LEU A 918 0.27 -37.93 -31.63
CA LEU A 918 0.37 -37.02 -32.78
C LEU A 918 1.53 -37.42 -33.70
N LYS A 919 2.74 -37.66 -33.19
CA LYS A 919 3.88 -38.10 -34.03
C LYS A 919 3.66 -39.48 -34.66
N GLN A 920 2.86 -40.37 -34.08
CA GLN A 920 2.42 -41.60 -34.73
C GLN A 920 1.43 -41.29 -35.86
N GLN A 921 0.37 -40.49 -35.61
CA GLN A 921 -0.59 -40.07 -36.64
C GLN A 921 0.09 -39.33 -37.81
N THR A 922 0.98 -38.36 -37.53
CA THR A 922 1.74 -37.65 -38.55
C THR A 922 2.78 -38.54 -39.24
N LYS A 923 3.34 -39.56 -38.57
CA LYS A 923 4.19 -40.57 -39.24
C LYS A 923 3.38 -41.42 -40.20
N VAL A 924 2.20 -41.89 -39.81
CA VAL A 924 1.28 -42.63 -40.68
C VAL A 924 0.91 -41.77 -41.90
N GLN A 925 0.43 -40.54 -41.68
CA GLN A 925 0.08 -39.62 -42.77
C GLN A 925 1.28 -39.27 -43.67
N LYS A 926 2.50 -39.09 -43.13
CA LYS A 926 3.70 -38.89 -43.95
C LYS A 926 4.15 -40.15 -44.70
N PHE A 927 3.83 -41.36 -44.20
CA PHE A 927 4.05 -42.60 -44.94
C PHE A 927 3.09 -42.72 -46.12
N THR A 928 1.79 -42.47 -45.91
CA THR A 928 0.78 -42.42 -46.97
C THR A 928 1.15 -41.38 -48.02
N ARG A 929 1.49 -40.16 -47.60
CA ARG A 929 1.83 -39.05 -48.49
C ARG A 929 3.11 -39.28 -49.28
N ARG A 930 4.18 -39.83 -48.67
CA ARG A 930 5.39 -40.24 -49.41
C ARG A 930 5.15 -41.43 -50.34
N GLY A 931 4.19 -42.31 -50.05
CA GLY A 931 3.75 -43.35 -50.99
C GLY A 931 3.14 -42.77 -52.26
N LEU A 932 2.26 -41.76 -52.13
CA LEU A 932 1.70 -41.04 -53.28
C LEU A 932 2.78 -40.24 -54.04
N GLU A 933 3.55 -39.41 -53.34
CA GLU A 933 4.57 -38.53 -53.94
C GLU A 933 5.72 -39.32 -54.62
N ALA A 934 5.99 -40.56 -54.19
CA ALA A 934 6.92 -41.47 -54.85
C ALA A 934 6.30 -42.17 -56.09
N THR A 935 4.97 -42.30 -56.15
CA THR A 935 4.26 -42.87 -57.31
C THR A 935 4.09 -41.83 -58.43
N GLU A 936 3.93 -40.54 -58.08
CA GLU A 936 3.83 -39.43 -59.04
C GLU A 936 5.16 -39.12 -59.76
N ARG A 937 6.31 -39.29 -59.09
CA ARG A 937 7.64 -38.98 -59.65
C ARG A 937 8.20 -40.03 -60.63
N VAL A 938 7.42 -41.04 -61.01
CA VAL A 938 7.83 -42.11 -61.96
C VAL A 938 7.05 -42.01 -63.29
N LYS A 939 6.33 -40.90 -63.54
CA LYS A 939 5.45 -40.73 -64.73
C LYS A 939 5.66 -39.45 -65.55
N THR A 940 6.78 -38.75 -65.39
CA THR A 940 7.05 -37.47 -66.08
C THR A 940 8.39 -37.38 -66.82
N GLU A 941 9.07 -38.50 -67.04
CA GLU A 941 10.07 -38.65 -68.12
C GLU A 941 9.74 -39.90 -68.94
N GLY A 942 9.21 -39.72 -70.16
CA GLY A 942 8.77 -40.81 -71.02
C GLY A 942 8.10 -40.30 -72.30
N TYR A 943 8.71 -40.57 -73.46
CA TYR A 943 8.25 -40.13 -74.77
C TYR A 943 7.02 -40.91 -75.28
N MET A 944 6.18 -40.22 -76.07
CA MET A 944 5.24 -40.69 -77.12
C MET A 944 4.63 -42.12 -77.06
N GLY A 945 3.30 -42.22 -77.09
CA GLY A 945 2.61 -43.44 -77.51
C GLY A 945 1.07 -43.39 -77.55
N ALA A 946 0.50 -43.87 -78.67
CA ALA A 946 -0.83 -44.49 -78.88
C ALA A 946 -1.93 -44.34 -77.80
N VAL A 947 -3.11 -43.74 -78.06
CA VAL A 947 -4.24 -44.18 -78.92
C VAL A 947 -5.28 -45.11 -78.22
N THR A 948 -6.54 -44.63 -78.15
CA THR A 948 -7.85 -45.30 -77.89
C THR A 948 -8.18 -45.96 -76.53
N ASN A 949 -9.40 -45.64 -76.04
CA ASN A 949 -10.54 -46.47 -75.58
C ASN A 949 -10.30 -47.71 -74.64
N ASP A 950 -11.23 -48.16 -73.80
CA ASP A 950 -12.70 -47.95 -73.73
C ASP A 950 -13.29 -48.20 -72.31
N ARG A 951 -14.59 -47.88 -72.11
CA ARG A 951 -15.62 -48.49 -71.22
C ARG A 951 -15.16 -49.31 -69.99
N ASN A 952 -15.69 -49.07 -68.77
CA ASN A 952 -17.08 -49.46 -68.42
C ASN A 952 -17.56 -49.05 -67.00
N VAL A 953 -18.90 -48.96 -66.84
CA VAL A 953 -19.78 -49.17 -65.64
C VAL A 953 -19.51 -48.36 -64.33
N LYS A 954 -20.41 -47.57 -63.71
CA LYS A 954 -21.88 -47.54 -63.35
C LYS A 954 -22.24 -48.04 -61.93
N ALA A 955 -23.18 -47.32 -61.29
CA ALA A 955 -23.98 -47.68 -60.09
C ALA A 955 -23.24 -47.68 -58.72
N MET A 956 -23.84 -47.43 -57.53
CA MET A 956 -25.18 -46.96 -57.02
C MET A 956 -25.04 -46.70 -55.46
N VAL A 957 -25.91 -46.05 -54.66
CA VAL A 957 -27.14 -45.21 -54.79
C VAL A 957 -27.45 -44.50 -53.42
N GLN A 958 -28.26 -43.42 -53.41
CA GLN A 958 -28.97 -42.78 -52.25
C GLN A 958 -28.13 -42.19 -51.08
N SER A 959 -28.18 -40.88 -50.71
CA SER A 959 -29.26 -39.96 -50.22
C SER A 959 -29.52 -40.06 -48.70
N LYS A 960 -29.72 -38.98 -47.91
CA LYS A 960 -30.49 -37.72 -48.16
C LYS A 960 -29.99 -36.48 -47.36
N TYR A 961 -30.18 -35.26 -47.94
CA TYR A 961 -30.58 -33.95 -47.34
C TYR A 961 -29.74 -33.36 -46.16
N GLU A 962 -29.01 -32.22 -46.21
CA GLU A 962 -29.32 -30.81 -46.63
C GLU A 962 -30.61 -30.21 -46.03
N PRO A 963 -30.71 -28.89 -45.67
CA PRO A 963 -30.14 -27.67 -46.33
C PRO A 963 -29.56 -26.60 -45.34
N ASN A 964 -29.16 -25.33 -45.63
CA ASN A 964 -28.71 -24.52 -46.80
C ASN A 964 -27.85 -23.33 -46.23
N VAL A 965 -26.83 -22.71 -46.86
CA VAL A 965 -26.76 -21.89 -48.11
C VAL A 965 -27.56 -20.57 -47.94
N VAL A 966 -27.04 -19.34 -48.19
CA VAL A 966 -26.62 -18.72 -49.48
C VAL A 966 -25.50 -17.66 -49.32
N ILE A 967 -24.57 -17.63 -50.28
CA ILE A 967 -23.87 -16.41 -50.77
C ILE A 967 -24.30 -16.23 -52.24
N ARG A 968 -24.43 -15.00 -52.75
CA ARG A 968 -24.36 -14.75 -54.21
C ARG A 968 -23.98 -13.32 -54.59
N GLU A 969 -23.07 -13.23 -55.56
CA GLU A 969 -22.82 -12.06 -56.43
C GLU A 969 -23.96 -11.97 -57.49
N GLU A 970 -24.06 -11.05 -58.45
CA GLU A 970 -23.12 -10.42 -59.40
C GLU A 970 -23.99 -9.38 -60.23
N PRO A 971 -23.69 -8.87 -61.45
CA PRO A 971 -22.44 -8.72 -62.23
C PRO A 971 -22.25 -7.32 -62.92
N LEU A 972 -21.26 -7.26 -63.84
CA LEU A 972 -21.11 -6.38 -65.03
C LEU A 972 -20.38 -5.01 -64.89
N SER A 973 -19.64 -4.51 -65.89
CA SER A 973 -18.79 -5.15 -66.94
C SER A 973 -17.98 -4.07 -67.73
N THR A 974 -16.70 -4.32 -68.06
CA THR A 974 -15.94 -3.96 -69.32
C THR A 974 -16.10 -2.58 -70.06
N ARG A 975 -15.13 -1.98 -70.80
CA ARG A 975 -14.10 -2.49 -71.75
C ARG A 975 -13.23 -1.35 -72.40
N TYR A 976 -12.04 -1.66 -72.97
CA TYR A 976 -11.17 -0.89 -73.94
C TYR A 976 -10.67 0.55 -73.56
N SER A 977 -9.56 1.12 -74.10
CA SER A 977 -8.23 0.60 -74.55
C SER A 977 -7.23 1.72 -74.98
N SER A 978 -5.92 1.48 -74.82
CA SER A 978 -4.77 1.91 -75.69
C SER A 978 -4.51 3.38 -76.12
N GLY A 979 -3.25 3.87 -75.96
CA GLY A 979 -2.56 4.63 -77.04
C GLY A 979 -1.65 5.87 -76.73
N ILE A 980 -0.34 5.64 -76.50
CA ILE A 980 0.86 6.36 -77.06
C ILE A 980 1.06 7.91 -76.90
N ASP A 981 2.13 8.27 -76.15
CA ASP A 981 3.23 9.28 -76.35
C ASP A 981 2.99 10.77 -76.80
N GLY A 982 3.89 11.72 -76.45
CA GLY A 982 3.70 13.16 -76.76
C GLY A 982 4.82 14.24 -76.63
N SER A 983 5.86 14.15 -75.77
CA SER A 983 6.98 15.16 -75.62
C SER A 983 6.60 16.60 -75.10
N ARG A 984 7.44 17.66 -74.88
CA ARG A 984 8.89 18.01 -75.12
C ARG A 984 9.34 19.32 -74.37
N ARG A 985 10.60 19.39 -73.86
CA ARG A 985 11.48 20.61 -73.57
C ARG A 985 10.98 21.74 -72.62
N GLY A 986 11.81 22.60 -72.00
CA GLY A 986 13.29 22.68 -71.83
C GLY A 986 13.84 24.10 -71.48
N SER A 987 15.04 24.21 -70.84
CA SER A 987 15.83 25.43 -70.44
C SER A 987 15.16 26.42 -69.44
N GLY A 988 15.82 27.18 -68.53
CA GLY A 988 17.22 27.42 -68.08
C GLY A 988 17.21 28.51 -66.95
N SER A 989 18.26 29.14 -66.40
CA SER A 989 19.73 28.95 -66.30
C SER A 989 20.41 30.19 -65.64
N VAL A 990 21.60 30.09 -64.99
CA VAL A 990 22.52 31.20 -64.49
C VAL A 990 22.04 31.95 -63.20
N SER A 991 22.87 32.42 -62.23
CA SER A 991 24.20 32.01 -61.68
C SER A 991 24.53 32.74 -60.34
N ASP A 992 25.55 32.28 -59.60
CA ASP A 992 26.53 33.02 -58.74
C ASP A 992 26.08 33.88 -57.49
N ASP A 993 26.88 34.09 -56.42
CA ASP A 993 28.02 33.38 -55.77
C ASP A 993 28.35 34.02 -54.36
N LEU A 994 29.28 33.41 -53.59
CA LEU A 994 30.12 33.94 -52.49
C LEU A 994 29.58 34.28 -51.06
N ASP A 995 29.79 33.34 -50.13
CA ASP A 995 30.83 33.31 -49.05
C ASP A 995 31.09 34.44 -47.98
N ASN A 996 31.01 33.99 -46.70
CA ASN A 996 32.04 34.04 -45.61
C ASN A 996 32.18 35.14 -44.49
N LEU A 997 32.69 34.63 -43.33
CA LEU A 997 33.54 35.22 -42.25
C LEU A 997 33.03 36.08 -41.03
N SER A 998 33.01 35.41 -39.86
CA SER A 998 33.69 35.71 -38.57
C SER A 998 33.34 36.88 -37.60
N MET A 999 33.21 36.50 -36.31
CA MET A 999 33.68 37.14 -35.04
C MET A 999 33.72 38.67 -34.84
N MET A 1000 33.14 39.15 -33.71
CA MET A 1000 33.92 39.82 -32.64
C MET A 1000 33.18 39.92 -31.28
N GLN A 1001 33.81 40.54 -30.27
CA GLN A 1001 33.42 40.55 -28.85
C GLN A 1001 32.69 41.83 -28.38
N GLY A 1002 31.92 41.69 -27.30
CA GLY A 1002 31.93 42.65 -26.18
C GLY A 1002 30.85 43.75 -26.15
N GLY A 1003 30.65 44.32 -24.96
CA GLY A 1003 29.80 45.50 -24.73
C GLY A 1003 28.63 45.29 -23.77
N SER A 1004 28.84 45.53 -22.48
CA SER A 1004 27.75 45.74 -21.52
C SER A 1004 27.15 47.13 -21.67
N PHE A 1005 25.84 47.32 -21.43
CA PHE A 1005 25.36 48.50 -20.67
C PHE A 1005 23.95 48.28 -20.07
N VAL A 1006 23.57 49.18 -19.16
CA VAL A 1006 22.33 49.17 -18.37
C VAL A 1006 21.18 49.88 -19.13
N GLY A 1007 19.96 49.36 -19.00
CA GLY A 1007 18.72 50.03 -19.40
C GLY A 1007 17.52 49.42 -18.69
N SER A 1008 16.63 50.25 -18.16
CA SER A 1008 15.45 49.83 -17.38
C SER A 1008 14.16 50.21 -18.10
N GLU A 1009 13.19 49.29 -18.10
CA GLU A 1009 11.80 49.51 -17.67
C GLU A 1009 11.16 48.16 -17.28
#